data_AF-A0A174ZUV5-F1
#
_entry.id   AF-A0A174ZUV5-F1
#
_cell.length_a   1.000
_cell.length_b   1.000
_cell.length_c   1.000
_cell.angle_alpha   90.00
_cell.angle_beta   90.00
_cell.angle_gamma   90.00
#
_symmetry.space_group_name_H-M   'P 1'
#
loop_
_entity.id
_entity.type
_entity.pdbx_description
1 polymer ?
#
loop_
_entity_poly.entity_id
_entity_poly.type
_entity_poly.pdbx_seq_one_letter_code
_entity_poly.pdbx_strand_id
1 'polypeptide(L)'
;MKAGNSGEKLTPMMQQYVEIKANYKDYILFYRLGDFYEMFNEDAMVASKELELTLTSRAGTPMCGVPHHSAEGYIKKLIDKGFKVAICEQTTDPALSKGLVERDIVRLVSAGTVIEASMLEDGSNNYISCIYVGENGTGMVFADISTGEVHAVEKANSKKTDEDIIAQFSQYTPVELLFNAEFLNRKQAYTFIRNRYGKCSAEQLSDEDFSIDDVSEITAQFGGTADEIGLAGKDNALRALCALLRYLYKAQRSGAKRFVKLNVHSSGEFMQLGLATRRNLELTSTMRSGEKKGSLLWVLDKTDTSMGRRKLRQCIEQPLTDTAAIIRRHDAVEALINNSAALYDIKTDLAKVYDLERLMTRIIYKAANAKDVKALGATCRILPQLKSDLSQISTQLTRSLDKKISPLDDIADLVERAIADEPPALMKDGGYIKNGFNEELDRLRNITGGGKDLLAQIEQQEKEATGIKNLRVGYNRVFGYYIEVSKGNVSMVPDRYVRKQTLTNGERYITDELKKIENEILGANDKILALEAAIFAEVREFIAQRLDLIQQTAESVAALDVLCSYAVVSIENNYCRPMMANDSVIEIKDGRHPVVEKMVNEILFTPNDVYLDVKSNRLMIITGPNMSGKSTFMRQVAVIVLMAQIGCFVPASYARLGVVDRIFTRVGASDDLSAGQSTFMVEMTEVATILNEATRNSLVILDEIGRGTSTYDGVSIAKAVAEYISSKAIGCKTLFATHYHELISLENELDGVRNYSVKVKRSGEDIKFLHKIVEGGTDDSYGIEVARLAGLPKKVTDRAKQLLAELEKAPKIQRELELRAEEESESQIDFEATGRQNVIAEIKNLDLDDMTPREAYAKLEELKAML
;
A
#
# COMPACT_ATOMS: atom_id res chain seq x y z
N MET A 1 -16.78 34.28 -2.44
CA MET A 1 -17.71 35.18 -1.73
C MET A 1 -17.99 36.42 -2.57
N LYS A 2 -19.14 36.48 -3.26
CA LYS A 2 -19.77 37.75 -3.63
C LYS A 2 -21.00 37.89 -2.74
N ALA A 3 -21.02 38.97 -1.96
CA ALA A 3 -22.15 39.36 -1.15
C ALA A 3 -23.38 39.59 -2.05
N GLY A 4 -24.40 38.75 -1.88
CA GLY A 4 -25.75 38.97 -2.39
C GLY A 4 -26.66 39.37 -1.23
N ASN A 5 -27.03 40.65 -1.22
CA ASN A 5 -28.04 41.35 -0.41
C ASN A 5 -28.97 40.51 0.50
N SER A 6 -28.97 40.80 1.81
CA SER A 6 -29.95 41.69 2.47
C SER A 6 -29.83 41.55 4.00
N GLY A 7 -29.97 42.67 4.72
CA GLY A 7 -29.68 42.81 6.15
C GLY A 7 -30.60 42.06 7.11
N GLU A 8 -30.62 40.73 7.07
CA GLU A 8 -31.11 39.91 8.17
C GLU A 8 -29.97 39.68 9.18
N LYS A 9 -30.20 40.04 10.45
CA LYS A 9 -29.29 39.69 11.54
C LYS A 9 -29.18 38.16 11.58
N LEU A 10 -28.01 37.63 11.19
CA LEU A 10 -27.65 36.23 11.38
C LEU A 10 -28.00 35.83 12.82
N THR A 11 -28.66 34.69 12.97
CA THR A 11 -28.94 34.16 14.32
C THR A 11 -27.62 33.96 15.07
N PRO A 12 -27.59 34.06 16.41
CA PRO A 12 -26.35 33.86 17.18
C PRO A 12 -25.64 32.54 16.87
N MET A 13 -26.40 31.47 16.58
CA MET A 13 -25.87 30.18 16.16
C MET A 13 -25.17 30.25 14.78
N MET A 14 -25.79 30.93 13.81
CA MET A 14 -25.18 31.10 12.49
C MET A 14 -23.97 32.04 12.51
N GLN A 15 -23.93 33.02 13.43
CA GLN A 15 -22.73 33.83 13.65
C GLN A 15 -21.56 32.97 14.12
N GLN A 16 -21.78 32.15 15.16
CA GLN A 16 -20.79 31.19 15.67
C GLN A 16 -20.34 30.20 14.57
N TYR A 17 -21.28 29.68 13.76
CA TYR A 17 -20.94 28.81 12.63
C TYR A 17 -20.03 29.50 11.61
N VAL A 18 -20.38 30.72 11.20
CA VAL A 18 -19.60 31.47 10.19
C VAL A 18 -18.22 31.85 10.71
N GLU A 19 -18.11 32.23 11.99
CA GLU A 19 -16.83 32.51 12.65
C GLU A 19 -15.92 31.29 12.66
N ILE A 20 -16.45 30.11 13.05
CA ILE A 20 -15.68 28.86 13.03
C ILE A 20 -15.30 28.50 11.59
N LYS A 21 -16.26 28.51 10.66
CA LYS A 21 -16.02 28.17 9.25
C LYS A 21 -15.02 29.10 8.57
N ALA A 22 -14.91 30.37 8.98
CA ALA A 22 -13.95 31.31 8.43
C ALA A 22 -12.49 30.85 8.61
N ASN A 23 -12.20 30.09 9.67
CA ASN A 23 -10.89 29.52 9.96
C ASN A 23 -10.63 28.17 9.28
N TYR A 24 -11.68 27.50 8.76
CA TYR A 24 -11.61 26.16 8.16
C TYR A 24 -12.33 26.10 6.81
N LYS A 25 -11.98 27.02 5.90
CA LYS A 25 -12.67 27.18 4.61
C LYS A 25 -12.60 25.92 3.74
N ASP A 26 -11.46 25.22 3.77
CA ASP A 26 -11.20 24.03 2.95
C ASP A 26 -11.75 22.73 3.55
N TYR A 27 -12.41 22.79 4.72
CA TYR A 27 -12.99 21.64 5.41
C TYR A 27 -14.51 21.69 5.35
N ILE A 28 -15.17 20.57 5.07
CA ILE A 28 -16.61 20.43 5.31
C ILE A 28 -16.83 20.43 6.83
N LEU A 29 -17.57 21.42 7.32
CA LEU A 29 -17.79 21.60 8.76
C LEU A 29 -18.97 20.76 9.24
N PHE A 30 -18.68 19.70 9.98
CA PHE A 30 -19.66 18.90 10.70
C PHE A 30 -19.99 19.60 12.02
N TYR A 31 -21.07 20.37 12.03
CA TYR A 31 -21.43 21.21 13.16
C TYR A 31 -22.44 20.52 14.08
N ARG A 32 -22.04 20.22 15.32
CA ARG A 32 -22.88 19.50 16.29
C ARG A 32 -24.10 20.30 16.73
N LEU A 33 -25.29 19.80 16.38
CA LEU A 33 -26.59 20.34 16.79
C LEU A 33 -27.49 19.20 17.32
N GLY A 34 -27.58 19.09 18.64
CA GLY A 34 -28.33 18.01 19.28
C GLY A 34 -27.73 16.66 18.91
N ASP A 35 -28.54 15.74 18.37
CA ASP A 35 -28.10 14.41 17.95
C ASP A 35 -27.55 14.31 16.51
N PHE A 36 -27.45 15.43 15.81
CA PHE A 36 -26.98 15.48 14.42
C PHE A 36 -25.69 16.29 14.28
N TYR A 37 -24.92 15.98 13.24
CA TYR A 37 -24.03 16.96 12.62
C TYR A 37 -24.78 17.58 11.46
N GLU A 38 -24.90 18.90 11.47
CA GLU A 38 -25.48 19.69 10.38
C GLU A 38 -24.37 20.42 9.63
N MET A 39 -24.55 20.58 8.32
CA MET A 39 -23.70 21.35 7.42
C MET A 39 -24.57 22.43 6.78
N PHE A 40 -24.01 23.62 6.53
CA PHE A 40 -24.76 24.75 5.99
C PHE A 40 -24.10 25.34 4.73
N ASN A 41 -24.90 26.02 3.91
CA ASN A 41 -24.45 26.73 2.70
C ASN A 41 -23.73 25.81 1.69
N GLU A 42 -22.52 26.19 1.25
CA GLU A 42 -21.72 25.44 0.27
C GLU A 42 -21.42 24.02 0.76
N ASP A 43 -21.07 23.87 2.04
CA ASP A 43 -20.81 22.56 2.66
C ASP A 43 -22.04 21.64 2.57
N ALA A 44 -23.25 22.18 2.77
CA ALA A 44 -24.50 21.43 2.65
C ALA A 44 -24.76 20.96 1.21
N MET A 45 -24.49 21.83 0.22
CA MET A 45 -24.70 21.51 -1.19
C MET A 45 -23.71 20.43 -1.66
N VAL A 46 -22.44 20.55 -1.27
CA VAL A 46 -21.40 19.55 -1.58
C VAL A 46 -21.72 18.23 -0.88
N ALA A 47 -21.96 18.24 0.43
CA ALA A 47 -22.24 17.03 1.20
C ALA A 47 -23.52 16.34 0.71
N SER A 48 -24.61 17.08 0.41
CA SER A 48 -25.85 16.50 -0.14
C SER A 48 -25.61 15.76 -1.45
N LYS A 49 -24.87 16.36 -2.39
CA LYS A 49 -24.58 15.73 -3.68
C LYS A 49 -23.67 14.51 -3.53
N GLU A 50 -22.60 14.63 -2.75
CA GLU A 50 -21.58 13.60 -2.67
C GLU A 50 -21.98 12.44 -1.75
N LEU A 51 -22.84 12.67 -0.76
CA LEU A 51 -23.34 11.65 0.17
C LEU A 51 -24.77 11.19 -0.15
N GLU A 52 -25.39 11.74 -1.20
CA GLU A 52 -26.78 11.48 -1.57
C GLU A 52 -27.77 11.78 -0.43
N LEU A 53 -27.48 12.82 0.35
CA LEU A 53 -28.34 13.27 1.45
C LEU A 53 -29.41 14.24 0.93
N THR A 54 -30.56 14.30 1.61
CA THR A 54 -31.59 15.29 1.31
C THR A 54 -31.10 16.70 1.68
N LEU A 55 -31.05 17.60 0.69
CA LEU A 55 -30.83 19.03 0.92
C LEU A 55 -32.14 19.70 1.35
N THR A 56 -32.10 20.37 2.49
CA THR A 56 -33.23 21.12 3.06
C THR A 56 -32.83 22.58 3.30
N SER A 57 -33.69 23.38 3.93
CA SER A 57 -33.35 24.74 4.33
C SER A 57 -33.82 25.05 5.75
N ARG A 58 -33.01 25.84 6.47
CA ARG A 58 -33.30 26.33 7.82
C ARG A 58 -33.20 27.85 7.81
N ALA A 59 -34.32 28.53 8.06
CA ALA A 59 -34.39 30.00 7.99
C ALA A 59 -33.76 30.56 6.70
N GLY A 60 -34.10 29.99 5.54
CA GLY A 60 -33.58 30.40 4.24
C GLY A 60 -32.17 29.92 3.89
N THR A 61 -31.45 29.29 4.83
CA THR A 61 -30.08 28.78 4.62
C THR A 61 -30.10 27.31 4.19
N PRO A 62 -29.43 26.90 3.09
CA PRO A 62 -29.30 25.49 2.70
C PRO A 62 -28.65 24.66 3.80
N MET A 63 -29.20 23.48 4.09
CA MET A 63 -28.75 22.60 5.17
C MET A 63 -28.96 21.12 4.83
N CYS A 64 -27.99 20.28 5.19
CA CYS A 64 -28.16 18.84 5.30
C CYS A 64 -27.52 18.34 6.60
N GLY A 65 -27.88 17.13 7.03
CA GLY A 65 -27.37 16.59 8.29
C GLY A 65 -27.29 15.07 8.31
N VAL A 66 -26.43 14.56 9.19
CA VAL A 66 -26.28 13.12 9.46
C VAL A 66 -26.37 12.85 10.97
N PRO A 67 -26.93 11.72 11.40
CA PRO A 67 -26.93 11.35 12.82
C PRO A 67 -25.50 11.10 13.30
N HIS A 68 -25.10 11.69 14.43
CA HIS A 68 -23.72 11.63 14.88
C HIS A 68 -23.20 10.22 15.17
N HIS A 69 -24.05 9.35 15.69
CA HIS A 69 -23.71 7.94 15.96
C HIS A 69 -23.36 7.16 14.69
N SER A 70 -23.73 7.67 13.51
CA SER A 70 -23.45 7.06 12.21
C SER A 70 -22.53 7.91 11.34
N ALA A 71 -21.96 8.99 11.88
CA ALA A 71 -21.21 9.97 11.11
C ALA A 71 -19.94 9.38 10.47
N GLU A 72 -19.30 8.40 11.12
CA GLU A 72 -18.06 7.77 10.64
C GLU A 72 -18.15 7.29 9.19
N GLY A 73 -19.23 6.58 8.83
CA GLY A 73 -19.40 6.08 7.47
C GLY A 73 -19.57 7.18 6.42
N TYR A 74 -20.18 8.31 6.80
CA TYR A 74 -20.32 9.49 5.92
C TYR A 74 -19.01 10.24 5.79
N ILE A 75 -18.27 10.40 6.89
CA ILE A 75 -16.95 11.01 6.90
C ILE A 75 -16.03 10.23 5.97
N LYS A 76 -15.98 8.89 6.09
CA LYS A 76 -15.16 8.03 5.22
C LYS A 76 -15.45 8.25 3.73
N LYS A 77 -16.73 8.30 3.34
CA LYS A 77 -17.12 8.57 1.95
C LYS A 77 -16.64 9.95 1.43
N LEU A 78 -16.64 10.98 2.28
CA LEU A 78 -16.10 12.29 1.92
C LEU A 78 -14.58 12.25 1.76
N ILE A 79 -13.87 11.59 2.68
CA ILE A 79 -12.43 11.42 2.62
C ILE A 79 -12.00 10.66 1.35
N ASP A 80 -12.70 9.58 1.00
CA ASP A 80 -12.41 8.78 -0.22
C ASP A 80 -12.63 9.56 -1.52
N LYS A 81 -13.42 10.63 -1.46
CA LYS A 81 -13.65 11.59 -2.55
C LYS A 81 -12.69 12.77 -2.54
N GLY A 82 -11.74 12.81 -1.60
CA GLY A 82 -10.71 13.84 -1.48
C GLY A 82 -11.11 15.07 -0.68
N PHE A 83 -12.25 15.05 0.02
CA PHE A 83 -12.64 16.14 0.92
C PHE A 83 -11.98 16.01 2.30
N LYS A 84 -11.85 17.12 3.01
CA LYS A 84 -11.48 17.16 4.43
C LYS A 84 -12.69 17.52 5.27
N VAL A 85 -12.76 17.04 6.51
CA VAL A 85 -13.89 17.23 7.42
C VAL A 85 -13.40 17.83 8.74
N ALA A 86 -14.03 18.91 9.20
CA ALA A 86 -13.81 19.48 10.52
C ALA A 86 -14.95 19.10 11.45
N ILE A 87 -14.66 18.44 12.57
CA ILE A 87 -15.67 18.00 13.54
C ILE A 87 -15.75 19.05 14.65
N CYS A 88 -16.90 19.70 14.74
CA CYS A 88 -17.19 20.72 15.73
C CYS A 88 -18.14 20.15 16.78
N GLU A 89 -17.71 20.09 18.04
CA GLU A 89 -18.48 19.57 19.17
C GLU A 89 -18.92 20.67 20.13
N GLN A 90 -19.92 20.34 20.96
CA GLN A 90 -20.32 21.17 22.09
C GLN A 90 -19.31 20.99 23.24
N THR A 91 -18.64 22.07 23.63
CA THR A 91 -17.60 22.03 24.67
C THR A 91 -18.16 22.22 26.08
N THR A 92 -19.36 22.78 26.18
CA THR A 92 -20.06 23.04 27.44
C THR A 92 -21.36 22.25 27.50
N ASP A 93 -21.72 21.78 28.70
CA ASP A 93 -23.00 21.12 28.91
C ASP A 93 -24.14 22.14 28.65
N PRO A 94 -25.07 21.84 27.72
CA PRO A 94 -26.22 22.69 27.46
C PRO A 94 -27.02 23.04 28.71
N ALA A 95 -27.08 22.16 29.71
CA ALA A 95 -27.81 22.36 30.96
C ALA A 95 -27.14 23.38 31.90
N LEU A 96 -25.82 23.55 31.80
CA LEU A 96 -25.04 24.50 32.61
C LEU A 96 -24.88 25.87 31.93
N SER A 97 -25.15 25.95 30.62
CA SER A 97 -24.99 27.19 29.85
C SER A 97 -26.23 28.09 29.89
N LYS A 98 -26.06 29.35 30.31
CA LYS A 98 -27.07 30.41 30.09
C LYS A 98 -26.77 31.12 28.77
N GLY A 99 -27.33 30.62 27.67
CA GLY A 99 -27.18 31.26 26.34
C GLY A 99 -26.82 30.27 25.22
N LEU A 100 -26.01 30.71 24.27
CA LEU A 100 -25.51 29.87 23.18
C LEU A 100 -24.44 28.90 23.72
N VAL A 101 -24.65 27.59 23.52
CA VAL A 101 -23.67 26.56 23.88
C VAL A 101 -22.36 26.81 23.13
N GLU A 102 -21.24 26.84 23.85
CA GLU A 102 -19.91 26.98 23.24
C GLU A 102 -19.59 25.75 22.39
N ARG A 103 -18.97 26.01 21.25
CA ARG A 103 -18.58 24.99 20.28
C ARG A 103 -17.20 25.27 19.76
N ASP A 104 -16.47 24.19 19.56
CA ASP A 104 -15.11 24.27 19.07
C ASP A 104 -14.77 23.04 18.21
N ILE A 105 -13.77 23.18 17.35
CA ILE A 105 -13.26 22.08 16.55
C ILE A 105 -12.48 21.14 17.46
N VAL A 106 -12.98 19.93 17.66
CA VAL A 106 -12.25 18.92 18.44
C VAL A 106 -11.26 18.15 17.58
N ARG A 107 -11.50 18.09 16.27
CA ARG A 107 -10.72 17.28 15.35
C ARG A 107 -10.87 17.72 13.89
N LEU A 108 -9.79 17.64 13.14
CA LEU A 108 -9.78 17.69 11.68
C LEU A 108 -9.48 16.29 11.13
N VAL A 109 -10.19 15.91 10.08
CA VAL A 109 -10.06 14.61 9.42
C VAL A 109 -9.75 14.85 7.94
N SER A 110 -8.66 14.26 7.49
CA SER A 110 -8.16 14.23 6.11
C SER A 110 -7.79 12.80 5.74
N ALA A 111 -7.41 12.55 4.49
CA ALA A 111 -7.03 11.21 4.03
C ALA A 111 -5.88 10.61 4.86
N GLY A 112 -4.88 11.41 5.21
CA GLY A 112 -3.72 10.97 5.99
C GLY A 112 -3.90 10.99 7.50
N THR A 113 -5.02 11.52 8.03
CA THR A 113 -5.21 11.74 9.48
C THR A 113 -6.28 10.87 10.15
N VAL A 114 -6.72 9.82 9.45
CA VAL A 114 -7.70 8.83 9.94
C VAL A 114 -7.06 7.90 10.98
N ILE A 115 -7.76 7.65 12.09
CA ILE A 115 -7.33 6.72 13.16
C ILE A 115 -8.36 5.62 13.45
N GLU A 116 -9.58 5.75 12.94
CA GLU A 116 -10.66 4.80 13.12
C GLU A 116 -10.43 3.54 12.30
N ALA A 117 -10.44 2.38 12.96
CA ALA A 117 -10.29 1.10 12.29
C ALA A 117 -11.38 0.85 11.23
N SER A 118 -12.60 1.35 11.44
CA SER A 118 -13.72 1.26 10.49
C SER A 118 -13.46 1.98 9.16
N MET A 119 -12.52 2.93 9.14
CA MET A 119 -12.17 3.76 7.99
C MET A 119 -10.86 3.35 7.31
N LEU A 120 -10.13 2.40 7.90
CA LEU A 120 -8.81 1.96 7.47
C LEU A 120 -8.87 0.53 6.93
N GLU A 121 -8.04 0.24 5.93
CA GLU A 121 -7.84 -1.13 5.48
C GLU A 121 -6.91 -1.88 6.43
N ASP A 122 -7.23 -3.12 6.80
CA ASP A 122 -6.44 -3.86 7.80
C ASP A 122 -5.02 -4.23 7.35
N GLY A 123 -4.86 -4.58 6.06
CA GLY A 123 -3.62 -5.12 5.49
C GLY A 123 -2.72 -4.09 4.78
N SER A 124 -2.95 -2.80 5.00
CA SER A 124 -2.19 -1.70 4.41
C SER A 124 -2.01 -0.56 5.41
N ASN A 125 -0.90 0.15 5.26
CA ASN A 125 -0.64 1.40 5.97
C ASN A 125 -1.38 2.55 5.29
N ASN A 126 -1.66 3.60 6.07
CA ASN A 126 -2.31 4.82 5.60
C ASN A 126 -1.36 6.01 5.73
N TYR A 127 -0.34 6.05 4.87
CA TYR A 127 0.75 7.02 4.97
C TYR A 127 0.32 8.44 4.56
N ILE A 128 0.70 9.41 5.38
CA ILE A 128 0.83 10.83 5.01
C ILE A 128 2.30 11.13 4.73
N SER A 129 2.57 11.91 3.69
CA SER A 129 3.92 12.31 3.28
C SER A 129 4.10 13.82 3.43
N CYS A 130 5.29 14.26 3.79
CA CYS A 130 5.72 15.65 3.71
C CYS A 130 7.04 15.75 2.93
N ILE A 131 7.08 16.60 1.91
CA ILE A 131 8.26 16.81 1.06
C ILE A 131 8.71 18.27 1.16
N TYR A 132 9.97 18.47 1.49
CA TYR A 132 10.62 19.78 1.45
C TYR A 132 11.76 19.77 0.44
N VAL A 133 11.64 20.57 -0.62
CA VAL A 133 12.69 20.81 -1.60
C VAL A 133 13.45 22.07 -1.21
N GLY A 134 14.72 21.90 -0.83
CA GLY A 134 15.65 22.99 -0.52
C GLY A 134 16.75 23.16 -1.57
N GLU A 135 17.64 24.13 -1.35
CA GLU A 135 18.73 24.46 -2.29
C GLU A 135 19.75 23.32 -2.46
N ASN A 136 20.09 22.62 -1.36
CA ASN A 136 21.14 21.61 -1.34
C ASN A 136 20.61 20.16 -1.41
N GLY A 137 19.29 19.97 -1.30
CA GLY A 137 18.70 18.64 -1.27
C GLY A 137 17.19 18.63 -1.13
N THR A 138 16.64 17.43 -1.01
CA THR A 138 15.22 17.18 -0.77
C THR A 138 15.08 16.28 0.45
N GLY A 139 14.26 16.73 1.40
CA GLY A 139 13.84 15.98 2.58
C GLY A 139 12.44 15.42 2.38
N MET A 140 12.24 14.17 2.76
CA MET A 140 10.97 13.46 2.66
C MET A 140 10.68 12.74 3.97
N VAL A 141 9.46 12.91 4.47
CA VAL A 141 8.96 12.20 5.66
C VAL A 141 7.69 11.47 5.29
N PHE A 142 7.58 10.21 5.70
CA PHE A 142 6.40 9.38 5.53
C PHE A 142 5.96 8.89 6.91
N ALA A 143 4.70 9.09 7.27
CA ALA A 143 4.19 8.70 8.58
C ALA A 143 2.82 8.04 8.48
N ASP A 144 2.55 7.07 9.35
CA ASP A 144 1.24 6.47 9.52
C ASP A 144 0.78 6.73 10.96
N ILE A 145 -0.23 7.58 11.11
CA ILE A 145 -0.76 7.96 12.43
C ILE A 145 -1.42 6.77 13.12
N SER A 146 -2.00 5.85 12.34
CA SER A 146 -2.73 4.70 12.87
C SER A 146 -1.80 3.68 13.54
N THR A 147 -0.55 3.58 13.09
CA THR A 147 0.45 2.64 13.62
C THR A 147 1.51 3.31 14.49
N GLY A 148 1.86 4.57 14.20
CA GLY A 148 2.97 5.30 14.83
C GLY A 148 4.27 5.25 14.04
N GLU A 149 4.28 4.64 12.86
CA GLU A 149 5.47 4.55 12.02
C GLU A 149 5.82 5.92 11.43
N VAL A 150 7.10 6.30 11.54
CA VAL A 150 7.64 7.51 10.89
C VAL A 150 8.98 7.18 10.25
N HIS A 151 9.11 7.56 8.98
CA HIS A 151 10.30 7.38 8.18
C HIS A 151 10.78 8.72 7.64
N ALA A 152 12.08 8.98 7.70
CA ALA A 152 12.69 10.16 7.12
C ALA A 152 13.81 9.77 6.15
N VAL A 153 13.91 10.51 5.06
CA VAL A 153 14.91 10.35 4.01
C VAL A 153 15.37 11.74 3.57
N GLU A 154 16.69 11.91 3.44
CA GLU A 154 17.25 13.10 2.78
C GLU A 154 18.16 12.68 1.62
N LYS A 155 18.03 13.38 0.50
CA LYS A 155 18.85 13.20 -0.70
C LYS A 155 19.42 14.53 -1.14
N ALA A 156 20.71 14.54 -1.48
CA ALA A 156 21.35 15.71 -2.07
C ALA A 156 20.76 15.99 -3.46
N ASN A 157 20.71 17.26 -3.84
CA ASN A 157 20.23 17.65 -5.16
C ASN A 157 21.15 17.08 -6.25
N SER A 158 20.57 16.33 -7.17
CA SER A 158 21.24 15.73 -8.32
C SER A 158 20.35 15.76 -9.56
N LYS A 159 20.88 15.36 -10.71
CA LYS A 159 20.07 15.15 -11.93
C LYS A 159 18.98 14.08 -11.74
N LYS A 160 19.10 13.23 -10.71
CA LYS A 160 18.18 12.13 -10.39
C LYS A 160 17.18 12.46 -9.27
N THR A 161 17.12 13.71 -8.81
CA THR A 161 16.27 14.10 -7.67
C THR A 161 14.79 13.72 -7.89
N ASP A 162 14.26 13.95 -9.10
CA ASP A 162 12.87 13.62 -9.42
C ASP A 162 12.63 12.10 -9.38
N GLU A 163 13.59 11.29 -9.85
CA GLU A 163 13.55 9.82 -9.82
C GLU A 163 13.61 9.29 -8.37
N ASP A 164 14.46 9.87 -7.54
CA ASP A 164 14.56 9.53 -6.10
C ASP A 164 13.23 9.81 -5.38
N ILE A 165 12.59 10.96 -5.64
CA ILE A 165 11.27 11.29 -5.07
C ILE A 165 10.23 10.28 -5.53
N ILE A 166 10.18 9.97 -6.83
CA ILE A 166 9.24 9.00 -7.41
C ILE A 166 9.43 7.61 -6.78
N ALA A 167 10.68 7.19 -6.58
CA ALA A 167 10.99 5.90 -5.98
C ALA A 167 10.49 5.83 -4.52
N GLN A 168 10.76 6.84 -3.71
CA GLN A 168 10.27 6.89 -2.32
C GLN A 168 8.74 6.99 -2.25
N PHE A 169 8.12 7.82 -3.09
CA PHE A 169 6.66 7.94 -3.14
C PHE A 169 6.00 6.62 -3.56
N SER A 170 6.61 5.89 -4.49
CA SER A 170 6.15 4.56 -4.90
C SER A 170 6.41 3.47 -3.88
N GLN A 171 7.32 3.72 -2.94
CA GLN A 171 7.63 2.82 -1.83
C GLN A 171 6.56 2.87 -0.74
N TYR A 172 6.11 4.07 -0.37
CA TYR A 172 5.14 4.26 0.71
C TYR A 172 3.71 4.47 0.23
N THR A 173 3.50 4.86 -1.03
CA THR A 173 2.19 5.11 -1.65
C THR A 173 1.27 5.95 -0.76
N PRO A 174 1.69 7.16 -0.34
CA PRO A 174 0.92 7.95 0.61
C PRO A 174 -0.44 8.39 0.05
N VAL A 175 -1.43 8.47 0.93
CA VAL A 175 -2.79 8.93 0.62
C VAL A 175 -2.94 10.45 0.72
N GLU A 176 -1.96 11.11 1.35
CA GLU A 176 -1.91 12.57 1.48
C GLU A 176 -0.47 13.07 1.38
N LEU A 177 -0.26 14.17 0.67
CA LEU A 177 1.03 14.81 0.43
C LEU A 177 1.01 16.29 0.85
N LEU A 178 1.91 16.65 1.77
CA LEU A 178 2.23 18.01 2.17
C LEU A 178 3.52 18.44 1.47
N PHE A 179 3.60 19.66 0.94
CA PHE A 179 4.81 20.11 0.23
C PHE A 179 5.02 21.63 0.28
N ASN A 180 6.28 22.06 0.07
CA ASN A 180 6.62 23.48 -0.11
C ASN A 180 6.54 23.89 -1.59
N ALA A 181 6.47 25.20 -1.87
CA ALA A 181 6.29 25.73 -3.22
C ALA A 181 7.32 25.20 -4.25
N GLU A 182 8.57 25.02 -3.83
CA GLU A 182 9.66 24.54 -4.70
C GLU A 182 9.46 23.13 -5.24
N PHE A 183 8.64 22.30 -4.59
CA PHE A 183 8.28 20.99 -5.12
C PHE A 183 7.58 21.08 -6.49
N LEU A 184 6.84 22.15 -6.76
CA LEU A 184 6.18 22.36 -8.06
C LEU A 184 7.17 22.56 -9.21
N ASN A 185 8.42 22.95 -8.91
CA ASN A 185 9.50 23.08 -9.89
C ASN A 185 10.07 21.71 -10.31
N ARG A 186 9.81 20.65 -9.53
CA ARG A 186 10.16 19.25 -9.85
C ARG A 186 9.14 18.64 -10.78
N LYS A 187 9.16 19.11 -12.04
CA LYS A 187 8.11 18.82 -13.03
C LYS A 187 7.87 17.32 -13.25
N GLN A 188 8.92 16.50 -13.28
CA GLN A 188 8.76 15.06 -13.54
C GLN A 188 8.12 14.37 -12.33
N ALA A 189 8.61 14.64 -11.12
CA ALA A 189 8.03 14.11 -9.90
C ALA A 189 6.57 14.57 -9.69
N TYR A 190 6.31 15.87 -9.83
CA TYR A 190 4.97 16.45 -9.72
C TYR A 190 3.99 15.83 -10.73
N THR A 191 4.37 15.77 -12.01
CA THR A 191 3.50 15.22 -13.07
C THR A 191 3.22 13.74 -12.83
N PHE A 192 4.23 12.98 -12.41
CA PHE A 192 4.08 11.57 -12.09
C PHE A 192 3.10 11.36 -10.93
N ILE A 193 3.28 12.08 -9.82
CA ILE A 193 2.43 11.93 -8.64
C ILE A 193 0.98 12.30 -8.99
N ARG A 194 0.77 13.44 -9.66
CA ARG A 194 -0.55 13.91 -10.07
C ARG A 194 -1.29 12.93 -10.98
N ASN A 195 -0.61 12.37 -11.98
CA ASN A 195 -1.26 11.49 -12.96
C ASN A 195 -1.50 10.08 -12.42
N ARG A 196 -0.56 9.57 -11.61
CA ARG A 196 -0.56 8.16 -11.17
C ARG A 196 -1.28 7.94 -9.86
N TYR A 197 -1.26 8.93 -8.96
CA TYR A 197 -1.88 8.86 -7.63
C TYR A 197 -3.03 9.87 -7.54
N GLY A 198 -3.96 9.83 -8.49
CA GLY A 198 -5.11 10.75 -8.53
C GLY A 198 -6.05 10.69 -7.30
N LYS A 199 -5.86 9.73 -6.39
CA LYS A 199 -6.56 9.63 -5.09
C LYS A 199 -5.77 10.24 -3.92
N CYS A 200 -4.50 10.59 -4.11
CA CYS A 200 -3.68 11.21 -3.08
C CYS A 200 -4.10 12.69 -2.96
N SER A 201 -4.56 13.11 -1.77
CA SER A 201 -4.79 14.53 -1.52
C SER A 201 -3.45 15.26 -1.43
N ALA A 202 -3.37 16.49 -1.93
CA ALA A 202 -2.13 17.26 -1.89
C ALA A 202 -2.40 18.68 -1.36
N GLU A 203 -1.55 19.15 -0.45
CA GLU A 203 -1.65 20.47 0.17
C GLU A 203 -0.28 21.15 0.18
N GLN A 204 -0.24 22.37 -0.37
CA GLN A 204 0.94 23.22 -0.29
C GLN A 204 0.92 23.95 1.05
N LEU A 205 1.96 23.76 1.86
CA LEU A 205 2.13 24.47 3.13
C LEU A 205 2.94 25.77 2.94
N SER A 206 2.84 26.66 3.92
CA SER A 206 3.61 27.91 3.94
C SER A 206 5.05 27.68 4.37
N ASP A 207 5.97 28.57 4.00
CA ASP A 207 7.38 28.45 4.42
C ASP A 207 7.55 28.55 5.95
N GLU A 208 6.64 29.26 6.64
CA GLU A 208 6.59 29.34 8.10
C GLU A 208 6.34 27.95 8.72
N ASP A 209 5.47 27.13 8.11
CA ASP A 209 5.22 25.76 8.58
C ASP A 209 6.49 24.88 8.51
N PHE A 210 7.44 25.19 7.60
CA PHE A 210 8.73 24.50 7.46
C PHE A 210 9.90 25.16 8.22
N SER A 211 9.65 26.16 9.06
CA SER A 211 10.72 26.78 9.85
C SER A 211 11.30 25.80 10.86
N ILE A 212 12.64 25.79 10.98
CA ILE A 212 13.42 25.06 11.99
C ILE A 212 14.05 25.99 13.03
N ASP A 213 13.61 27.25 13.09
CA ASP A 213 14.10 28.21 14.09
C ASP A 213 13.67 27.79 15.50
N ASP A 214 12.48 27.18 15.59
CA ASP A 214 11.97 26.51 16.79
C ASP A 214 11.68 25.04 16.47
N VAL A 215 12.49 24.15 17.01
CA VAL A 215 12.35 22.68 16.92
C VAL A 215 11.88 22.08 18.26
N SER A 216 11.29 22.88 19.14
CA SER A 216 10.76 22.40 20.42
C SER A 216 9.75 21.26 20.28
N GLU A 217 8.99 21.24 19.18
CA GLU A 217 8.08 20.16 18.81
C GLU A 217 8.78 18.81 18.58
N ILE A 218 10.01 18.81 18.07
CA ILE A 218 10.81 17.59 17.86
C ILE A 218 11.25 17.04 19.21
N THR A 219 11.83 17.90 20.04
CA THR A 219 12.28 17.51 21.39
C THR A 219 11.11 17.06 22.24
N ALA A 220 9.96 17.73 22.15
CA ALA A 220 8.74 17.34 22.85
C ALA A 220 8.18 15.98 22.38
N GLN A 221 8.30 15.67 21.08
CA GLN A 221 7.76 14.44 20.49
C GLN A 221 8.67 13.22 20.71
N PHE A 222 9.99 13.37 20.54
CA PHE A 222 10.94 12.24 20.56
C PHE A 222 11.86 12.22 21.78
N GLY A 223 11.81 13.22 22.65
CA GLY A 223 12.59 13.27 23.90
C GLY A 223 14.09 13.53 23.72
N GLY A 224 14.54 13.90 22.51
CA GLY A 224 15.94 14.15 22.17
C GLY A 224 16.11 15.22 21.10
N THR A 225 17.36 15.64 20.88
CA THR A 225 17.74 16.59 19.83
C THR A 225 17.62 15.98 18.44
N ALA A 226 17.60 16.82 17.39
CA ALA A 226 17.60 16.36 15.99
C ALA A 226 18.74 15.38 15.68
N ASP A 227 19.91 15.58 16.30
CA ASP A 227 21.07 14.72 16.13
C ASP A 227 20.86 13.34 16.76
N GLU A 228 20.29 13.29 17.97
CA GLU A 228 20.01 12.05 18.70
C GLU A 228 18.96 11.16 18.01
N ILE A 229 18.06 11.76 17.24
CA ILE A 229 17.06 11.04 16.43
C ILE A 229 17.56 10.70 15.01
N GLY A 230 18.84 10.92 14.72
CA GLY A 230 19.48 10.51 13.47
C GLY A 230 19.36 11.51 12.30
N LEU A 231 18.89 12.73 12.56
CA LEU A 231 18.77 13.82 11.58
C LEU A 231 19.97 14.76 11.56
N ALA A 232 21.09 14.39 12.21
CA ALA A 232 22.33 15.16 12.13
C ALA A 232 22.73 15.42 10.67
N GLY A 233 22.88 16.71 10.32
CA GLY A 233 23.21 17.18 8.98
C GLY A 233 22.13 16.94 7.91
N LYS A 234 20.87 16.67 8.31
CA LYS A 234 19.72 16.41 7.42
C LYS A 234 18.63 17.47 7.63
N ASP A 235 18.97 18.72 7.36
CA ASP A 235 18.10 19.88 7.63
C ASP A 235 16.81 19.85 6.81
N ASN A 236 16.84 19.32 5.57
CA ASN A 236 15.64 19.28 4.73
C ASN A 236 14.65 18.24 5.25
N ALA A 237 15.13 17.08 5.72
CA ALA A 237 14.28 16.08 6.37
C ALA A 237 13.73 16.59 7.71
N LEU A 238 14.52 17.35 8.48
CA LEU A 238 14.08 18.00 9.70
C LEU A 238 12.96 19.01 9.43
N ARG A 239 13.10 19.87 8.40
CA ARG A 239 12.05 20.82 7.99
C ARG A 239 10.74 20.12 7.62
N ALA A 240 10.82 19.05 6.83
CA ALA A 240 9.65 18.25 6.46
C ALA A 240 9.00 17.58 7.69
N LEU A 241 9.80 17.11 8.66
CA LEU A 241 9.30 16.52 9.89
C LEU A 241 8.57 17.55 10.77
N CYS A 242 9.15 18.75 10.95
CA CYS A 242 8.53 19.85 11.69
C CYS A 242 7.17 20.22 11.07
N ALA A 243 7.14 20.47 9.76
CA ALA A 243 5.90 20.81 9.05
C ALA A 243 4.82 19.73 9.20
N LEU A 244 5.21 18.45 9.10
CA LEU A 244 4.30 17.33 9.34
C LEU A 244 3.77 17.33 10.77
N LEU A 245 4.63 17.47 11.79
CA LEU A 245 4.20 17.48 13.18
C LEU A 245 3.25 18.65 13.49
N ARG A 246 3.54 19.85 12.97
CA ARG A 246 2.65 21.03 13.08
C ARG A 246 1.30 20.78 12.43
N TYR A 247 1.29 20.17 11.24
CA TYR A 247 0.06 19.78 10.56
C TYR A 247 -0.76 18.79 11.40
N LEU A 248 -0.11 17.76 11.93
CA LEU A 248 -0.75 16.75 12.77
C LEU A 248 -1.24 17.33 14.10
N TYR A 249 -0.52 18.29 14.68
CA TYR A 249 -0.95 19.00 15.89
C TYR A 249 -2.19 19.88 15.64
N LYS A 250 -2.27 20.53 14.48
CA LYS A 250 -3.48 21.24 14.03
C LYS A 250 -4.65 20.25 13.84
N ALA A 251 -4.40 19.07 13.28
CA ALA A 251 -5.44 18.08 13.00
C ALA A 251 -5.95 17.35 14.25
N GLN A 252 -5.03 16.97 15.14
CA GLN A 252 -5.27 16.29 16.39
C GLN A 252 -4.72 17.17 17.51
N ARG A 253 -5.59 17.88 18.25
CA ARG A 253 -5.18 18.79 19.35
C ARG A 253 -4.28 18.16 20.41
N SER A 254 -4.27 16.82 20.49
CA SER A 254 -3.41 16.05 21.38
C SER A 254 -2.01 15.77 20.81
N GLY A 255 -1.70 16.19 19.58
CA GLY A 255 -0.42 16.06 18.90
C GLY A 255 -0.16 14.67 18.30
N ALA A 256 1.08 14.42 17.89
CA ALA A 256 1.50 13.16 17.29
C ALA A 256 2.04 12.16 18.33
N LYS A 257 1.45 12.10 19.53
CA LYS A 257 1.93 11.32 20.69
C LYS A 257 2.30 9.86 20.41
N ARG A 258 1.76 9.27 19.34
CA ARG A 258 2.07 7.90 18.91
C ARG A 258 3.49 7.75 18.31
N PHE A 259 4.10 8.83 17.82
CA PHE A 259 5.41 8.81 17.18
C PHE A 259 6.53 8.76 18.22
N VAL A 260 6.88 7.55 18.65
CA VAL A 260 7.95 7.30 19.64
C VAL A 260 9.32 7.26 18.98
N LYS A 261 9.40 6.80 17.73
CA LYS A 261 10.67 6.55 17.03
C LYS A 261 10.63 7.04 15.59
N LEU A 262 11.70 7.74 15.20
CA LEU A 262 11.97 8.10 13.82
C LEU A 262 12.94 7.07 13.19
N ASN A 263 12.55 6.50 12.05
CA ASN A 263 13.43 5.63 11.27
C ASN A 263 14.06 6.46 10.13
N VAL A 264 15.31 6.86 10.31
CA VAL A 264 16.07 7.60 9.29
C VAL A 264 16.79 6.60 8.37
N HIS A 265 16.35 6.52 7.12
CA HIS A 265 16.91 5.56 6.18
C HIS A 265 18.16 6.12 5.50
N SER A 266 19.19 5.29 5.41
CA SER A 266 20.39 5.58 4.61
C SER A 266 20.27 4.98 3.21
N SER A 267 21.01 5.54 2.26
CA SER A 267 21.05 4.96 0.91
C SER A 267 21.66 3.56 0.94
N GLY A 268 20.91 2.55 0.46
CA GLY A 268 21.43 1.19 0.21
C GLY A 268 21.01 0.10 1.21
N GLU A 269 20.21 0.40 2.24
CA GLU A 269 19.71 -0.59 3.20
C GLU A 269 18.74 -1.63 2.59
N PHE A 270 17.98 -1.20 1.58
CA PHE A 270 17.01 -2.02 0.89
C PHE A 270 17.30 -2.10 -0.61
N MET A 271 16.88 -3.21 -1.22
CA MET A 271 16.89 -3.39 -2.67
C MET A 271 16.00 -2.32 -3.30
N GLN A 272 16.52 -1.60 -4.30
CA GLN A 272 15.72 -0.60 -4.98
C GLN A 272 14.85 -1.26 -6.05
N LEU A 273 13.55 -0.96 -5.97
CA LEU A 273 12.52 -1.48 -6.85
C LEU A 273 11.70 -0.31 -7.41
N GLY A 274 11.91 0.02 -8.68
CA GLY A 274 11.13 1.03 -9.38
C GLY A 274 9.66 0.63 -9.51
N LEU A 275 8.78 1.61 -9.78
CA LEU A 275 7.33 1.34 -9.91
C LEU A 275 7.02 0.31 -10.99
N ALA A 276 7.69 0.41 -12.15
CA ALA A 276 7.53 -0.54 -13.25
C ALA A 276 7.85 -1.98 -12.79
N THR A 277 8.97 -2.17 -12.08
CA THR A 277 9.34 -3.46 -11.46
C THR A 277 8.26 -3.99 -10.52
N ARG A 278 7.76 -3.16 -9.59
CA ARG A 278 6.73 -3.57 -8.63
C ARG A 278 5.45 -4.05 -9.33
N ARG A 279 5.04 -3.36 -10.40
CA ARG A 279 3.86 -3.72 -11.21
C ARG A 279 4.08 -4.95 -12.08
N ASN A 280 5.19 -5.03 -12.78
CA ASN A 280 5.50 -6.12 -13.72
C ASN A 280 5.68 -7.46 -13.00
N LEU A 281 6.23 -7.41 -11.77
CA LEU A 281 6.34 -8.57 -10.90
C LEU A 281 5.07 -8.84 -10.08
N GLU A 282 4.04 -7.99 -10.18
CA GLU A 282 2.75 -8.11 -9.47
C GLU A 282 2.97 -8.40 -7.98
N LEU A 283 3.80 -7.57 -7.31
CA LEU A 283 4.26 -7.86 -5.94
C LEU A 283 3.13 -7.83 -4.92
N THR A 284 2.29 -6.80 -4.95
CA THR A 284 1.20 -6.60 -3.96
C THR A 284 -0.17 -6.68 -4.59
N SER A 285 -0.31 -6.29 -5.86
CA SER A 285 -1.55 -6.36 -6.64
C SER A 285 -1.29 -6.74 -8.11
N THR A 286 -2.32 -7.27 -8.76
CA THR A 286 -2.28 -7.61 -10.19
C THR A 286 -2.32 -6.37 -11.07
N MET A 287 -1.70 -6.46 -12.25
CA MET A 287 -1.61 -5.34 -13.18
C MET A 287 -2.97 -4.96 -13.79
N ARG A 288 -3.84 -5.96 -14.05
CA ARG A 288 -5.11 -5.77 -14.76
C ARG A 288 -6.29 -5.40 -13.85
N SER A 289 -6.49 -6.15 -12.76
CA SER A 289 -7.64 -5.95 -11.87
C SER A 289 -7.29 -5.15 -10.62
N GLY A 290 -6.00 -4.93 -10.32
CA GLY A 290 -5.58 -4.27 -9.09
C GLY A 290 -5.87 -5.10 -7.83
N GLU A 291 -6.17 -6.39 -8.00
CA GLU A 291 -6.56 -7.28 -6.91
C GLU A 291 -5.33 -7.88 -6.21
N LYS A 292 -5.49 -8.23 -4.94
CA LYS A 292 -4.47 -9.00 -4.20
C LYS A 292 -4.33 -10.42 -4.78
N LYS A 293 -5.44 -11.08 -5.11
CA LYS A 293 -5.41 -12.46 -5.62
C LYS A 293 -4.66 -12.50 -6.96
N GLY A 294 -3.67 -13.39 -7.06
CA GLY A 294 -2.77 -13.44 -8.21
C GLY A 294 -1.53 -12.53 -8.10
N SER A 295 -1.27 -11.93 -6.93
CA SER A 295 -0.01 -11.24 -6.62
C SER A 295 0.93 -12.11 -5.77
N LEU A 296 2.20 -11.71 -5.62
CA LEU A 296 3.14 -12.38 -4.71
C LEU A 296 2.66 -12.30 -3.25
N LEU A 297 2.14 -11.14 -2.83
CA LEU A 297 1.57 -10.93 -1.51
C LEU A 297 0.43 -11.92 -1.22
N TRP A 298 -0.40 -12.27 -2.20
CA TRP A 298 -1.43 -13.29 -2.00
C TRP A 298 -0.87 -14.68 -1.67
N VAL A 299 0.24 -15.07 -2.29
CA VAL A 299 0.87 -16.38 -2.04
C VAL A 299 1.56 -16.38 -0.67
N LEU A 300 2.26 -15.30 -0.33
CA LEU A 300 3.06 -15.22 0.88
C LEU A 300 2.26 -14.90 2.13
N ASP A 301 1.08 -14.28 2.00
CA ASP A 301 0.29 -13.83 3.14
C ASP A 301 -0.57 -14.95 3.74
N LYS A 302 0.01 -15.58 4.74
CA LYS A 302 -0.61 -16.48 5.72
C LYS A 302 -0.49 -15.89 7.12
N THR A 303 -0.41 -14.57 7.26
CA THR A 303 -0.31 -13.93 8.58
C THR A 303 -1.68 -13.86 9.25
N ASP A 304 -1.73 -14.04 10.56
CA ASP A 304 -3.00 -14.05 11.30
C ASP A 304 -3.38 -12.67 11.81
N THR A 305 -2.40 -11.81 12.10
CA THR A 305 -2.61 -10.48 12.65
C THR A 305 -2.61 -9.40 11.57
N SER A 306 -3.40 -8.34 11.74
CA SER A 306 -3.41 -7.19 10.81
C SER A 306 -2.05 -6.49 10.74
N MET A 307 -1.35 -6.37 11.88
CA MET A 307 0.02 -5.83 11.92
C MET A 307 1.04 -6.72 11.19
N GLY A 308 0.91 -8.05 11.29
CA GLY A 308 1.68 -9.01 10.50
C GLY A 308 1.47 -8.84 8.99
N ARG A 309 0.22 -8.67 8.54
CA ARG A 309 -0.11 -8.41 7.12
C ARG A 309 0.57 -7.14 6.60
N ARG A 310 0.52 -6.04 7.36
CA ARG A 310 1.20 -4.79 7.01
C ARG A 310 2.72 -4.99 6.95
N LYS A 311 3.29 -5.68 7.95
CA LYS A 311 4.73 -5.97 8.01
C LYS A 311 5.20 -6.84 6.85
N LEU A 312 4.42 -7.84 6.44
CA LEU A 312 4.71 -8.68 5.29
C LEU A 312 4.76 -7.86 4.00
N ARG A 313 3.73 -7.02 3.77
CA ARG A 313 3.70 -6.11 2.61
C ARG A 313 4.95 -5.23 2.57
N GLN A 314 5.30 -4.61 3.70
CA GLN A 314 6.52 -3.81 3.83
C GLN A 314 7.78 -4.64 3.49
N CYS A 315 7.90 -5.87 3.98
CA CYS A 315 9.03 -6.74 3.65
C CYS A 315 9.15 -7.03 2.15
N ILE A 316 8.04 -7.27 1.45
CA ILE A 316 8.02 -7.49 -0.01
C ILE A 316 8.46 -6.24 -0.76
N GLU A 317 8.03 -5.06 -0.30
CA GLU A 317 8.35 -3.78 -0.93
C GLU A 317 9.75 -3.26 -0.56
N GLN A 318 10.36 -3.81 0.49
CA GLN A 318 11.66 -3.40 1.03
C GLN A 318 12.54 -4.65 1.31
N PRO A 319 12.97 -5.40 0.28
CA PRO A 319 13.90 -6.51 0.46
C PRO A 319 15.23 -6.03 1.01
N LEU A 320 15.86 -6.81 1.89
CA LEU A 320 17.11 -6.43 2.54
C LEU A 320 18.30 -6.57 1.58
N THR A 321 19.35 -5.79 1.81
CA THR A 321 20.67 -5.96 1.15
C THR A 321 21.74 -6.49 2.10
N ASP A 322 21.52 -6.45 3.42
CA ASP A 322 22.43 -7.05 4.39
C ASP A 322 22.28 -8.58 4.43
N THR A 323 23.26 -9.29 3.87
CA THR A 323 23.35 -10.75 3.87
C THR A 323 23.18 -11.36 5.26
N ALA A 324 23.75 -10.74 6.31
CA ALA A 324 23.65 -11.27 7.66
C ALA A 324 22.22 -11.13 8.23
N ALA A 325 21.52 -10.04 7.93
CA ALA A 325 20.10 -9.88 8.29
C ALA A 325 19.20 -10.87 7.54
N ILE A 326 19.48 -11.12 6.25
CA ILE A 326 18.75 -12.09 5.43
C ILE A 326 18.91 -13.51 6.00
N ILE A 327 20.16 -13.94 6.26
CA ILE A 327 20.45 -15.27 6.82
C ILE A 327 19.76 -15.45 8.18
N ARG A 328 19.79 -14.42 9.05
CA ARG A 328 19.09 -14.47 10.34
C ARG A 328 17.58 -14.72 10.21
N ARG A 329 16.93 -14.22 9.14
CA ARG A 329 15.53 -14.55 8.83
C ARG A 329 15.38 -15.99 8.36
N HIS A 330 16.23 -16.45 7.44
CA HIS A 330 16.22 -17.84 6.98
C HIS A 330 16.41 -18.84 8.13
N ASP A 331 17.31 -18.58 9.06
CA ASP A 331 17.56 -19.43 10.23
C ASP A 331 16.31 -19.53 11.12
N ALA A 332 15.61 -18.41 11.33
CA ALA A 332 14.37 -18.38 12.10
C ALA A 332 13.25 -19.17 11.40
N VAL A 333 13.10 -19.01 10.08
CA VAL A 333 12.14 -19.78 9.27
C VAL A 333 12.46 -21.28 9.31
N GLU A 334 13.73 -21.66 9.16
CA GLU A 334 14.17 -23.06 9.25
C GLU A 334 13.86 -23.66 10.62
N ALA A 335 14.13 -22.93 11.70
CA ALA A 335 13.85 -23.38 13.05
C ALA A 335 12.35 -23.54 13.34
N LEU A 336 11.50 -22.67 12.79
CA LEU A 336 10.04 -22.79 12.84
C LEU A 336 9.55 -24.02 12.05
N ILE A 337 10.09 -24.26 10.85
CA ILE A 337 9.74 -25.42 10.02
C ILE A 337 10.08 -26.72 10.76
N ASN A 338 11.29 -26.79 11.33
CA ASN A 338 11.78 -27.97 12.06
C ASN A 338 11.00 -28.24 13.37
N ASN A 339 10.27 -27.24 13.89
CA ASN A 339 9.46 -27.38 15.09
C ASN A 339 7.98 -27.08 14.79
N SER A 340 7.37 -27.93 13.95
CA SER A 340 6.02 -27.70 13.42
C SER A 340 4.92 -27.65 14.50
N ALA A 341 5.13 -28.31 15.65
CA ALA A 341 4.23 -28.22 16.79
C ALA A 341 4.23 -26.81 17.40
N ALA A 342 5.42 -26.28 17.72
CA ALA A 342 5.57 -24.91 18.22
C ALA A 342 5.04 -23.88 17.20
N LEU A 343 5.29 -24.08 15.90
CA LEU A 343 4.72 -23.24 14.85
C LEU A 343 3.17 -23.23 14.91
N TYR A 344 2.53 -24.39 15.02
CA TYR A 344 1.07 -24.50 15.11
C TYR A 344 0.51 -23.79 16.35
N ASP A 345 1.15 -23.96 17.51
CA ASP A 345 0.75 -23.33 18.77
C ASP A 345 0.88 -21.80 18.68
N ILE A 346 2.03 -21.30 18.19
CA ILE A 346 2.28 -19.88 17.93
C ILE A 346 1.20 -19.30 16.99
N LYS A 347 0.90 -19.97 15.88
CA LYS A 347 -0.13 -19.55 14.91
C LYS A 347 -1.52 -19.48 15.56
N THR A 348 -1.85 -20.49 16.37
CA THR A 348 -3.14 -20.54 17.10
C THR A 348 -3.29 -19.38 18.08
N ASP A 349 -2.20 -18.94 18.69
CA ASP A 349 -2.20 -17.79 19.58
C ASP A 349 -2.20 -16.46 18.85
N LEU A 350 -1.42 -16.32 17.76
CA LEU A 350 -1.45 -15.14 16.89
C LEU A 350 -2.85 -14.87 16.32
N ALA A 351 -3.63 -15.92 16.00
CA ALA A 351 -5.01 -15.75 15.53
C ALA A 351 -5.96 -15.10 16.55
N LYS A 352 -5.60 -15.09 17.84
CA LYS A 352 -6.36 -14.45 18.92
C LYS A 352 -5.82 -13.06 19.27
N VAL A 353 -4.67 -12.65 18.70
CA VAL A 353 -4.04 -11.35 18.94
C VAL A 353 -4.74 -10.28 18.11
N TYR A 354 -5.26 -9.26 18.78
CA TYR A 354 -5.84 -8.09 18.11
C TYR A 354 -4.75 -7.11 17.64
N ASP A 355 -5.13 -6.14 16.80
CA ASP A 355 -4.24 -5.12 16.26
C ASP A 355 -3.79 -4.13 17.35
N LEU A 356 -2.70 -4.49 18.05
CA LEU A 356 -2.12 -3.72 19.15
C LEU A 356 -1.78 -2.28 18.73
N GLU A 357 -1.27 -2.09 17.52
CA GLU A 357 -0.86 -0.77 17.03
C GLU A 357 -2.05 0.19 16.96
N ARG A 358 -3.13 -0.22 16.29
CA ARG A 358 -4.35 0.61 16.14
C ARG A 358 -5.16 0.73 17.42
N LEU A 359 -5.16 -0.31 18.27
CA LEU A 359 -5.77 -0.23 19.60
C LEU A 359 -5.09 0.84 20.45
N MET A 360 -3.76 0.83 20.49
CA MET A 360 -2.99 1.82 21.24
C MET A 360 -3.17 3.23 20.73
N THR A 361 -3.19 3.43 19.41
CA THR A 361 -3.49 4.74 18.82
C THR A 361 -4.82 5.28 19.34
N ARG A 362 -5.88 4.47 19.32
CA ARG A 362 -7.20 4.91 19.82
C ARG A 362 -7.20 5.20 21.33
N ILE A 363 -6.41 4.49 22.12
CA ILE A 363 -6.26 4.76 23.56
C ILE A 363 -5.59 6.12 23.79
N ILE A 364 -4.47 6.38 23.11
CA ILE A 364 -3.71 7.64 23.20
C ILE A 364 -4.57 8.85 22.80
N TYR A 365 -5.33 8.70 21.72
CA TYR A 365 -6.22 9.75 21.21
C TYR A 365 -7.57 9.82 21.94
N LYS A 366 -7.75 9.09 23.04
CA LYS A 366 -8.98 9.04 23.85
C LYS A 366 -10.24 8.65 23.06
N ALA A 367 -10.07 7.99 21.91
CA ALA A 367 -11.11 7.49 21.02
C ALA A 367 -11.50 6.03 21.31
N ALA A 368 -10.69 5.30 22.08
CA ALA A 368 -10.97 3.91 22.44
C ALA A 368 -12.19 3.76 23.34
N ASN A 369 -13.04 2.80 23.00
CA ASN A 369 -14.19 2.38 23.81
C ASN A 369 -13.84 1.18 24.73
N ALA A 370 -14.79 0.75 25.56
CA ALA A 370 -14.56 -0.36 26.49
C ALA A 370 -14.27 -1.72 25.80
N LYS A 371 -14.82 -1.97 24.60
CA LYS A 371 -14.51 -3.17 23.82
C LYS A 371 -13.07 -3.15 23.31
N ASP A 372 -12.58 -2.00 22.89
CA ASP A 372 -11.18 -1.83 22.47
C ASP A 372 -10.22 -2.14 23.63
N VAL A 373 -10.49 -1.57 24.82
CA VAL A 373 -9.68 -1.85 26.01
C VAL A 373 -9.75 -3.34 26.41
N LYS A 374 -10.93 -3.97 26.30
CA LYS A 374 -11.09 -5.41 26.56
C LYS A 374 -10.32 -6.26 25.55
N ALA A 375 -10.33 -5.90 24.26
CA ALA A 375 -9.56 -6.58 23.21
C ALA A 375 -8.05 -6.47 23.43
N LEU A 376 -7.57 -5.31 23.91
CA LEU A 376 -6.17 -5.15 24.33
C LEU A 376 -5.84 -6.09 25.50
N GLY A 377 -6.67 -6.10 26.55
CA GLY A 377 -6.47 -7.00 27.70
C GLY A 377 -6.47 -8.49 27.32
N ALA A 378 -7.37 -8.89 26.41
CA ALA A 378 -7.41 -10.25 25.86
C ALA A 378 -6.11 -10.59 25.11
N THR A 379 -5.57 -9.64 24.33
CA THR A 379 -4.27 -9.80 23.67
C THR A 379 -3.14 -9.97 24.68
N CYS A 380 -3.06 -9.11 25.70
CA CYS A 380 -2.05 -9.18 26.75
C CYS A 380 -2.05 -10.54 27.47
N ARG A 381 -3.22 -11.16 27.69
CA ARG A 381 -3.33 -12.49 28.28
C ARG A 381 -2.70 -13.61 27.43
N ILE A 382 -2.57 -13.43 26.12
CA ILE A 382 -2.00 -14.43 25.22
C ILE A 382 -0.47 -14.32 25.15
N LEU A 383 0.08 -13.12 25.34
CA LEU A 383 1.51 -12.86 25.17
C LEU A 383 2.43 -13.75 26.03
N PRO A 384 2.13 -14.07 27.30
CA PRO A 384 2.95 -14.99 28.08
C PRO A 384 3.05 -16.39 27.46
N GLN A 385 1.93 -16.92 26.93
CA GLN A 385 1.90 -18.23 26.29
C GLN A 385 2.67 -18.19 24.96
N LEU A 386 2.42 -17.18 24.13
CA LEU A 386 3.16 -16.95 22.88
C LEU A 386 4.68 -16.90 23.12
N LYS A 387 5.10 -16.27 24.22
CA LYS A 387 6.50 -16.17 24.64
C LYS A 387 7.06 -17.54 25.06
N SER A 388 6.29 -18.31 25.81
CA SER A 388 6.63 -19.69 26.20
C SER A 388 6.88 -20.56 24.96
N ASP A 389 5.99 -20.50 23.96
CA ASP A 389 6.11 -21.32 22.75
C ASP A 389 7.28 -20.85 21.87
N LEU A 390 7.46 -19.53 21.73
CA LEU A 390 8.62 -18.96 21.02
C LEU A 390 9.96 -19.36 21.67
N SER A 391 10.01 -19.51 22.99
CA SER A 391 11.25 -19.88 23.70
C SER A 391 11.79 -21.26 23.31
N GLN A 392 10.93 -22.13 22.77
CA GLN A 392 11.31 -23.45 22.24
C GLN A 392 12.12 -23.36 20.93
N ILE A 393 12.12 -22.19 20.28
CA ILE A 393 12.76 -21.95 18.99
C ILE A 393 13.98 -21.05 19.20
N SER A 394 15.18 -21.64 19.17
CA SER A 394 16.40 -20.95 19.60
C SER A 394 17.29 -20.50 18.43
N THR A 395 16.98 -19.34 17.86
CA THR A 395 17.83 -18.64 16.87
C THR A 395 18.23 -17.26 17.39
N GLN A 396 19.19 -16.59 16.76
CA GLN A 396 19.56 -15.23 17.14
C GLN A 396 18.37 -14.26 16.98
N LEU A 397 17.61 -14.37 15.89
CA LEU A 397 16.47 -13.51 15.61
C LEU A 397 15.30 -13.80 16.57
N THR A 398 14.89 -15.06 16.73
CA THR A 398 13.78 -15.42 17.63
C THR A 398 14.06 -15.05 19.08
N ARG A 399 15.30 -15.23 19.58
CA ARG A 399 15.69 -14.75 20.91
C ARG A 399 15.66 -13.22 21.04
N SER A 400 15.97 -12.51 19.97
CA SER A 400 15.85 -11.04 19.96
C SER A 400 14.40 -10.58 19.96
N LEU A 401 13.51 -11.29 19.26
CA LEU A 401 12.07 -11.00 19.26
C LEU A 401 11.47 -11.32 20.62
N ASP A 402 11.76 -12.49 21.17
CA ASP A 402 11.35 -12.90 22.51
C ASP A 402 11.69 -11.82 23.55
N LYS A 403 12.95 -11.35 23.62
CA LYS A 403 13.35 -10.29 24.56
C LYS A 403 12.56 -8.99 24.45
N LYS A 404 12.04 -8.67 23.26
CA LYS A 404 11.27 -7.46 22.97
C LYS A 404 9.77 -7.63 23.18
N ILE A 405 9.27 -8.87 23.18
CA ILE A 405 7.88 -9.18 23.51
C ILE A 405 7.74 -9.13 25.03
N SER A 406 7.02 -8.11 25.50
CA SER A 406 6.63 -7.98 26.91
C SER A 406 5.37 -8.79 27.19
N PRO A 407 5.25 -9.48 28.33
CA PRO A 407 4.03 -10.21 28.71
C PRO A 407 2.85 -9.28 29.02
N LEU A 408 3.13 -8.03 29.48
CA LEU A 408 2.11 -7.01 29.79
C LEU A 408 1.05 -7.50 30.81
N ASP A 409 1.46 -8.30 31.81
CA ASP A 409 0.57 -8.88 32.82
C ASP A 409 -0.17 -7.80 33.63
N ASP A 410 0.49 -6.67 33.90
CA ASP A 410 -0.10 -5.54 34.62
C ASP A 410 -1.31 -4.93 33.90
N ILE A 411 -1.25 -4.82 32.58
CA ILE A 411 -2.38 -4.38 31.74
C ILE A 411 -3.48 -5.44 31.72
N ALA A 412 -3.11 -6.71 31.53
CA ALA A 412 -4.07 -7.81 31.51
C ALA A 412 -4.87 -7.88 32.82
N ASP A 413 -4.18 -7.83 33.96
CA ASP A 413 -4.76 -7.87 35.30
C ASP A 413 -5.62 -6.64 35.62
N LEU A 414 -5.23 -5.46 35.15
CA LEU A 414 -6.04 -4.25 35.31
C LEU A 414 -7.33 -4.35 34.50
N VAL A 415 -7.24 -4.69 33.21
CA VAL A 415 -8.40 -4.76 32.32
C VAL A 415 -9.39 -5.82 32.78
N GLU A 416 -8.92 -6.99 33.24
CA GLU A 416 -9.79 -8.07 33.72
C GLU A 416 -10.57 -7.70 34.99
N ARG A 417 -9.96 -6.92 35.88
CA ARG A 417 -10.60 -6.44 37.11
C ARG A 417 -11.48 -5.23 36.88
N ALA A 418 -11.10 -4.32 35.96
CA ALA A 418 -11.77 -3.04 35.77
C ALA A 418 -12.91 -3.09 34.74
N ILE A 419 -12.74 -3.81 33.64
CA ILE A 419 -13.66 -3.77 32.51
C ILE A 419 -14.60 -4.97 32.53
N ALA A 420 -15.89 -4.73 32.32
CA ALA A 420 -16.90 -5.76 32.21
C ALA A 420 -16.54 -6.83 31.16
N ASP A 421 -17.02 -8.06 31.35
CA ASP A 421 -16.68 -9.16 30.45
C ASP A 421 -17.35 -9.00 29.07
N GLU A 422 -18.58 -8.47 29.06
CA GLU A 422 -19.30 -8.06 27.85
C GLU A 422 -19.66 -6.57 27.94
N PRO A 423 -18.73 -5.66 27.63
CA PRO A 423 -19.01 -4.23 27.72
C PRO A 423 -20.00 -3.80 26.61
N PRO A 424 -20.94 -2.88 26.91
CA PRO A 424 -21.88 -2.36 25.93
C PRO A 424 -21.20 -1.70 24.71
N ALA A 425 -21.93 -1.62 23.59
CA ALA A 425 -21.40 -1.04 22.36
C ALA A 425 -21.23 0.49 22.44
N LEU A 426 -22.13 1.16 23.15
CA LEU A 426 -22.13 2.62 23.28
C LEU A 426 -21.76 3.00 24.72
N MET A 427 -20.76 3.86 24.87
CA MET A 427 -20.29 4.32 26.20
C MET A 427 -21.38 5.05 26.99
N LYS A 428 -22.35 5.68 26.30
CA LYS A 428 -23.47 6.38 26.94
C LYS A 428 -24.44 5.46 27.69
N ASP A 429 -24.42 4.17 27.41
CA ASP A 429 -25.33 3.20 28.03
C ASP A 429 -24.83 2.77 29.43
N GLY A 430 -23.61 3.16 29.81
CA GLY A 430 -22.99 2.78 31.08
C GLY A 430 -22.67 1.28 31.18
N GLY A 431 -22.32 0.78 32.37
CA GLY A 431 -22.20 -0.65 32.65
C GLY A 431 -20.94 -1.32 32.08
N TYR A 432 -19.95 -0.54 31.65
CA TYR A 432 -18.69 -1.06 31.11
C TYR A 432 -17.60 -1.28 32.17
N ILE A 433 -17.81 -0.79 33.40
CA ILE A 433 -16.94 -1.06 34.55
C ILE A 433 -17.48 -2.26 35.34
N LYS A 434 -16.59 -3.19 35.70
CA LYS A 434 -16.93 -4.43 36.41
C LYS A 434 -17.33 -4.16 37.87
N ASN A 435 -18.29 -4.92 38.39
CA ASN A 435 -18.66 -4.86 39.81
C ASN A 435 -17.47 -5.30 40.68
N GLY A 436 -17.31 -4.68 41.85
CA GLY A 436 -16.21 -4.96 42.79
C GLY A 436 -14.91 -4.21 42.48
N PHE A 437 -14.86 -3.44 41.40
CA PHE A 437 -13.68 -2.63 41.07
C PHE A 437 -13.61 -1.32 41.88
N ASN A 438 -14.76 -0.71 42.14
CA ASN A 438 -14.86 0.55 42.88
C ASN A 438 -16.05 0.51 43.84
N GLU A 439 -15.77 0.64 45.14
CA GLU A 439 -16.78 0.51 46.21
C GLU A 439 -17.90 1.55 46.10
N GLU A 440 -17.58 2.79 45.73
CA GLU A 440 -18.59 3.85 45.61
C GLU A 440 -19.49 3.63 44.39
N LEU A 441 -18.93 3.15 43.27
CA LEU A 441 -19.72 2.76 42.10
C LEU A 441 -20.68 1.62 42.44
N ASP A 442 -20.22 0.60 43.15
CA ASP A 442 -21.06 -0.52 43.58
C ASP A 442 -22.15 -0.07 44.56
N ARG A 443 -21.82 0.84 45.48
CA ARG A 443 -22.79 1.45 46.39
C ARG A 443 -23.89 2.19 45.63
N LEU A 444 -23.52 3.01 44.64
CA LEU A 444 -24.49 3.74 43.81
C LEU A 444 -25.36 2.78 42.98
N ARG A 445 -24.76 1.73 42.39
CA ARG A 445 -25.50 0.68 41.66
C ARG A 445 -26.49 -0.04 42.56
N ASN A 446 -26.13 -0.32 43.81
CA ASN A 446 -27.03 -0.93 44.79
C ASN A 446 -28.21 -0.01 45.15
N ILE A 447 -28.00 1.31 45.25
CA ILE A 447 -29.09 2.28 45.46
C ILE A 447 -30.06 2.26 44.29
N THR A 448 -29.56 2.31 43.05
CA THR A 448 -30.39 2.21 41.84
C THR A 448 -31.12 0.87 41.75
N GLY A 449 -30.45 -0.23 42.11
CA GLY A 449 -31.03 -1.57 42.17
C GLY A 449 -32.18 -1.66 43.16
N GLY A 450 -31.96 -1.24 44.42
CA GLY A 450 -32.99 -1.19 45.45
C GLY A 450 -34.15 -0.25 45.11
N GLY A 451 -33.88 0.84 44.35
CA GLY A 451 -34.92 1.71 43.81
C GLY A 451 -35.88 1.00 42.85
N LYS A 452 -35.41 0.04 42.04
CA LYS A 452 -36.29 -0.76 41.17
C LYS A 452 -37.19 -1.71 41.97
N ASP A 453 -36.67 -2.30 43.04
CA ASP A 453 -37.48 -3.14 43.93
C ASP A 453 -38.54 -2.31 44.66
N LEU A 454 -38.20 -1.08 45.06
CA LEU A 454 -39.14 -0.12 45.65
C LEU A 454 -40.25 0.27 44.67
N LEU A 455 -39.92 0.49 43.39
CA LEU A 455 -40.90 0.77 42.33
C LEU A 455 -41.88 -0.40 42.13
N ALA A 456 -41.39 -1.64 42.20
CA ALA A 456 -42.24 -2.83 42.13
C ALA A 456 -43.17 -2.96 43.35
N GLN A 457 -42.68 -2.61 44.55
CA GLN A 457 -43.49 -2.56 45.77
C GLN A 457 -44.58 -1.48 45.67
N ILE A 458 -44.25 -0.29 45.16
CA ILE A 458 -45.22 0.80 44.95
C ILE A 458 -46.28 0.38 43.92
N GLU A 459 -45.89 -0.26 42.82
CA GLU A 459 -46.85 -0.78 41.85
C GLU A 459 -47.86 -1.75 42.50
N GLN A 460 -47.37 -2.65 43.34
CA GLN A 460 -48.21 -3.64 44.02
C GLN A 460 -49.12 -2.99 45.07
N GLN A 461 -48.58 -2.09 45.90
CA GLN A 461 -49.35 -1.34 46.90
C GLN A 461 -50.44 -0.49 46.24
N GLU A 462 -50.14 0.19 45.14
CA GLU A 462 -51.09 1.02 44.43
C GLU A 462 -52.18 0.18 43.72
N LYS A 463 -51.85 -1.02 43.20
CA LYS A 463 -52.86 -1.98 42.70
C LYS A 463 -53.82 -2.42 43.80
N GLU A 464 -53.31 -2.74 44.98
CA GLU A 464 -54.12 -3.16 46.13
C GLU A 464 -54.98 -2.02 46.67
N ALA A 465 -54.42 -0.81 46.79
CA ALA A 465 -55.11 0.35 47.36
C ALA A 465 -56.22 0.90 46.44
N THR A 466 -56.04 0.83 45.13
CA THR A 466 -57.01 1.37 44.15
C THR A 466 -57.97 0.32 43.58
N GLY A 467 -57.63 -0.98 43.71
CA GLY A 467 -58.35 -2.08 43.08
C GLY A 467 -58.13 -2.20 41.57
N ILE A 468 -57.25 -1.38 40.98
CA ILE A 468 -56.98 -1.33 39.54
C ILE A 468 -55.92 -2.39 39.18
N LYS A 469 -56.35 -3.61 38.83
CA LYS A 469 -55.45 -4.74 38.52
C LYS A 469 -54.45 -4.49 37.38
N ASN A 470 -54.81 -3.62 36.43
CA ASN A 470 -54.01 -3.35 35.23
C ASN A 470 -53.11 -2.11 35.36
N LEU A 471 -53.01 -1.52 36.57
CA LEU A 471 -52.11 -0.40 36.85
C LEU A 471 -50.65 -0.83 36.63
N ARG A 472 -49.84 0.01 35.98
CA ARG A 472 -48.41 -0.25 35.76
C ARG A 472 -47.57 0.98 36.04
N VAL A 473 -46.43 0.79 36.68
CA VAL A 473 -45.40 1.83 36.77
C VAL A 473 -44.53 1.72 35.52
N GLY A 474 -44.52 2.78 34.71
CA GLY A 474 -43.73 2.88 33.49
C GLY A 474 -42.70 4.00 33.58
N TYR A 475 -41.77 4.03 32.62
CA TYR A 475 -40.80 5.11 32.47
C TYR A 475 -40.87 5.70 31.05
N ASN A 476 -40.76 7.03 30.95
CA ASN A 476 -40.65 7.76 29.69
C ASN A 476 -39.48 8.71 29.77
N ARG A 477 -38.66 8.77 28.71
CA ARG A 477 -37.52 9.68 28.61
C ARG A 477 -37.87 11.16 28.77
N VAL A 478 -39.09 11.58 28.42
CA VAL A 478 -39.48 13.00 28.37
C VAL A 478 -39.95 13.55 29.73
N PHE A 479 -40.61 12.75 30.55
CA PHE A 479 -41.24 13.24 31.79
C PHE A 479 -41.17 12.26 32.97
N GLY A 480 -40.33 11.21 32.85
CA GLY A 480 -39.93 10.39 33.99
C GLY A 480 -40.76 9.14 34.21
N TYR A 481 -40.74 8.67 35.46
CA TYR A 481 -41.58 7.56 35.91
C TYR A 481 -43.05 8.02 36.03
N TYR A 482 -43.97 7.13 35.71
CA TYR A 482 -45.40 7.39 35.76
C TYR A 482 -46.19 6.14 36.12
N ILE A 483 -47.42 6.35 36.58
CA ILE A 483 -48.42 5.31 36.79
C ILE A 483 -49.40 5.38 35.62
N GLU A 484 -49.50 4.31 34.83
CA GLU A 484 -50.44 4.20 33.72
C GLU A 484 -51.71 3.47 34.15
N VAL A 485 -52.85 4.08 33.86
CA VAL A 485 -54.19 3.56 34.17
C VAL A 485 -55.02 3.53 32.89
N SER A 486 -55.69 2.40 32.63
CA SER A 486 -56.56 2.25 31.46
C SER A 486 -57.78 3.17 31.53
N LYS A 487 -58.27 3.62 30.38
CA LYS A 487 -59.38 4.61 30.27
C LYS A 487 -60.65 4.24 31.06
N GLY A 488 -60.97 2.94 31.14
CA GLY A 488 -62.13 2.43 31.89
C GLY A 488 -62.02 2.53 33.42
N ASN A 489 -60.81 2.75 33.95
CA ASN A 489 -60.53 2.79 35.39
C ASN A 489 -60.14 4.20 35.88
N VAL A 490 -60.26 5.22 35.02
CA VAL A 490 -59.89 6.62 35.34
C VAL A 490 -60.72 7.18 36.50
N SER A 491 -61.99 6.79 36.62
CA SER A 491 -62.87 7.18 37.73
C SER A 491 -62.46 6.60 39.09
N MET A 492 -61.59 5.58 39.09
CA MET A 492 -61.06 4.95 40.31
C MET A 492 -59.70 5.53 40.73
N VAL A 493 -59.18 6.50 39.97
CA VAL A 493 -57.89 7.15 40.27
C VAL A 493 -58.06 8.09 41.47
N PRO A 494 -57.24 7.96 42.54
CA PRO A 494 -57.34 8.82 43.71
C PRO A 494 -56.89 10.27 43.43
N ASP A 495 -57.43 11.23 44.18
CA ASP A 495 -57.09 12.67 44.04
C ASP A 495 -55.59 12.99 44.27
N ARG A 496 -54.84 12.11 44.94
CA ARG A 496 -53.38 12.28 45.17
C ARG A 496 -52.54 12.09 43.89
N TYR A 497 -53.15 11.60 42.80
CA TYR A 497 -52.47 11.36 41.53
C TYR A 497 -52.49 12.63 40.68
N VAL A 498 -51.31 13.15 40.36
CA VAL A 498 -51.18 14.32 39.48
C VAL A 498 -51.07 13.84 38.04
N ARG A 499 -52.05 14.19 37.20
CA ARG A 499 -52.07 13.78 35.80
C ARG A 499 -50.93 14.42 34.99
N LYS A 500 -50.20 13.60 34.24
CA LYS A 500 -49.06 14.00 33.40
C LYS A 500 -49.39 13.97 31.90
N GLN A 501 -50.08 12.93 31.43
CA GLN A 501 -50.36 12.74 30.00
C GLN A 501 -51.65 11.95 29.79
N THR A 502 -52.43 12.32 28.78
CA THR A 502 -53.59 11.54 28.32
C THR A 502 -53.21 10.79 27.05
N LEU A 503 -53.45 9.48 27.00
CA LEU A 503 -53.25 8.61 25.84
C LEU A 503 -54.60 8.21 25.24
N THR A 504 -54.57 7.60 24.05
CA THR A 504 -55.77 7.11 23.37
C THR A 504 -56.53 6.08 24.21
N ASN A 505 -55.80 5.21 24.93
CA ASN A 505 -56.32 4.06 25.69
C ASN A 505 -56.13 4.15 27.21
N GLY A 506 -55.62 5.27 27.74
CA GLY A 506 -55.34 5.41 29.17
C GLY A 506 -54.86 6.80 29.57
N GLU A 507 -54.62 6.99 30.87
CA GLU A 507 -54.05 8.21 31.44
C GLU A 507 -52.81 7.87 32.27
N ARG A 508 -51.82 8.76 32.25
CA ARG A 508 -50.57 8.66 33.01
C ARG A 508 -50.54 9.69 34.12
N TYR A 509 -50.16 9.26 35.32
CA TYR A 509 -50.11 10.06 36.52
C TYR A 509 -48.75 9.98 37.22
N ILE A 510 -48.48 10.89 38.15
CA ILE A 510 -47.34 10.86 39.05
C ILE A 510 -47.81 11.09 40.49
N THR A 511 -47.10 10.54 41.47
CA THR A 511 -47.31 10.80 42.90
C THR A 511 -46.08 11.47 43.50
N ASP A 512 -46.22 12.15 44.64
CA ASP A 512 -45.09 12.78 45.33
C ASP A 512 -44.02 11.76 45.77
N GLU A 513 -44.46 10.56 46.15
CA GLU A 513 -43.58 9.44 46.49
C GLU A 513 -42.78 8.96 45.27
N LEU A 514 -43.45 8.72 44.14
CA LEU A 514 -42.80 8.31 42.89
C LEU A 514 -41.81 9.37 42.40
N LYS A 515 -42.12 10.66 42.58
CA LYS A 515 -41.27 11.79 42.22
C LYS A 515 -40.00 11.88 43.09
N LYS A 516 -40.08 11.55 44.38
CA LYS A 516 -38.89 11.50 45.27
C LYS A 516 -37.93 10.39 44.84
N ILE A 517 -38.47 9.20 44.59
CA ILE A 517 -37.70 8.03 44.16
C ILE A 517 -37.10 8.27 42.77
N GLU A 518 -37.88 8.88 41.86
CA GLU A 518 -37.38 9.31 40.56
C GLU A 518 -36.14 10.19 40.68
N ASN A 519 -36.18 11.23 41.52
CA ASN A 519 -35.03 12.12 41.71
C ASN A 519 -33.81 11.40 42.30
N GLU A 520 -34.03 10.47 43.23
CA GLU A 520 -32.95 9.68 43.84
C GLU A 520 -32.31 8.72 42.82
N ILE A 521 -33.13 8.00 42.05
CA ILE A 521 -32.67 7.07 41.00
C ILE A 521 -31.96 7.82 39.87
N LEU A 522 -32.55 8.91 39.36
CA LEU A 522 -31.93 9.69 38.27
C LEU A 522 -30.61 10.32 38.73
N GLY A 523 -30.59 10.93 39.93
CA GLY A 523 -29.35 11.50 40.49
C GLY A 523 -28.26 10.47 40.76
N ALA A 524 -28.62 9.24 41.15
CA ALA A 524 -27.67 8.13 41.29
C ALA A 524 -27.15 7.67 39.92
N ASN A 525 -28.02 7.54 38.91
CA ASN A 525 -27.62 7.14 37.56
C ASN A 525 -26.65 8.12 36.90
N ASP A 526 -26.89 9.42 37.02
CA ASP A 526 -25.98 10.44 36.46
C ASP A 526 -24.59 10.36 37.13
N LYS A 527 -24.56 10.14 38.45
CA LYS A 527 -23.31 9.92 39.19
C LYS A 527 -22.60 8.63 38.79
N ILE A 528 -23.35 7.54 38.58
CA ILE A 528 -22.82 6.27 38.08
C ILE A 528 -22.12 6.49 36.74
N LEU A 529 -22.79 7.14 35.78
CA LEU A 529 -22.23 7.39 34.45
C LEU A 529 -20.97 8.28 34.50
N ALA A 530 -20.99 9.33 35.32
CA ALA A 530 -19.83 10.20 35.51
C ALA A 530 -18.65 9.47 36.17
N LEU A 531 -18.91 8.66 37.20
CA LEU A 531 -17.89 7.89 37.90
C LEU A 531 -17.30 6.79 37.03
N GLU A 532 -18.13 6.07 36.26
CA GLU A 532 -17.66 5.09 35.27
C GLU A 532 -16.76 5.75 34.23
N ALA A 533 -17.12 6.93 33.72
CA ALA A 533 -16.33 7.65 32.74
C ALA A 533 -14.97 8.10 33.32
N ALA A 534 -14.94 8.53 34.59
CA ALA A 534 -13.73 8.89 35.29
C ALA A 534 -12.81 7.68 35.49
N ILE A 535 -13.33 6.56 36.01
CA ILE A 535 -12.59 5.31 36.19
C ILE A 535 -12.03 4.83 34.85
N PHE A 536 -12.82 4.85 33.79
CA PHE A 536 -12.38 4.42 32.47
C PHE A 536 -11.29 5.34 31.90
N ALA A 537 -11.35 6.64 32.17
CA ALA A 537 -10.28 7.57 31.81
C ALA A 537 -8.97 7.23 32.52
N GLU A 538 -9.01 6.90 33.82
CA GLU A 538 -7.84 6.45 34.58
C GLU A 538 -7.24 5.15 34.03
N VAL A 539 -8.08 4.16 33.70
CA VAL A 539 -7.63 2.91 33.07
C VAL A 539 -6.92 3.18 31.74
N ARG A 540 -7.49 4.05 30.90
CA ARG A 540 -6.85 4.42 29.63
C ARG A 540 -5.52 5.15 29.82
N GLU A 541 -5.43 6.03 30.81
CA GLU A 541 -4.20 6.76 31.12
C GLU A 541 -3.10 5.80 31.60
N PHE A 542 -3.44 4.83 32.46
CA PHE A 542 -2.50 3.80 32.89
C PHE A 542 -1.93 3.01 31.71
N ILE A 543 -2.80 2.60 30.76
CA ILE A 543 -2.38 1.88 29.56
C ILE A 543 -1.52 2.77 28.65
N ALA A 544 -1.90 4.05 28.49
CA ALA A 544 -1.17 5.02 27.69
C ALA A 544 0.28 5.22 28.15
N GLN A 545 0.56 5.12 29.46
CA GLN A 545 1.91 5.20 30.02
C GLN A 545 2.83 4.03 29.60
N ARG A 546 2.27 2.96 29.00
CA ARG A 546 3.01 1.75 28.56
C ARG A 546 3.19 1.70 27.05
N LEU A 547 3.03 2.85 26.38
CA LEU A 547 3.08 2.98 24.93
C LEU A 547 4.31 2.30 24.30
N ASP A 548 5.50 2.59 24.81
CA ASP A 548 6.76 2.09 24.24
C ASP A 548 6.86 0.57 24.29
N LEU A 549 6.44 -0.04 25.41
CA LEU A 549 6.44 -1.48 25.60
C LEU A 549 5.46 -2.16 24.65
N ILE A 550 4.26 -1.59 24.50
CA ILE A 550 3.23 -2.15 23.62
C ILE A 550 3.63 -2.01 22.16
N GLN A 551 4.22 -0.88 21.77
CA GLN A 551 4.75 -0.69 20.41
C GLN A 551 5.86 -1.68 20.10
N GLN A 552 6.86 -1.82 20.98
CA GLN A 552 7.95 -2.77 20.80
C GLN A 552 7.44 -4.21 20.72
N THR A 553 6.44 -4.55 21.54
CA THR A 553 5.76 -5.85 21.50
C THR A 553 5.04 -6.05 20.17
N ALA A 554 4.25 -5.08 19.71
CA ALA A 554 3.52 -5.13 18.45
C ALA A 554 4.45 -5.33 17.24
N GLU A 555 5.53 -4.56 17.15
CA GLU A 555 6.54 -4.70 16.10
C GLU A 555 7.18 -6.11 16.10
N SER A 556 7.43 -6.67 17.29
CA SER A 556 8.06 -7.98 17.44
C SER A 556 7.11 -9.13 17.15
N VAL A 557 5.84 -9.02 17.55
CA VAL A 557 4.79 -9.99 17.23
C VAL A 557 4.47 -9.95 15.73
N ALA A 558 4.40 -8.76 15.11
CA ALA A 558 4.23 -8.62 13.67
C ALA A 558 5.39 -9.29 12.90
N ALA A 559 6.64 -9.10 13.35
CA ALA A 559 7.79 -9.76 12.75
C ALA A 559 7.74 -11.29 12.94
N LEU A 560 7.31 -11.79 14.11
CA LEU A 560 7.12 -13.23 14.34
C LEU A 560 6.05 -13.82 13.42
N ASP A 561 4.91 -13.15 13.26
CA ASP A 561 3.81 -13.56 12.39
C ASP A 561 4.26 -13.69 10.93
N VAL A 562 5.07 -12.73 10.44
CA VAL A 562 5.69 -12.82 9.10
C VAL A 562 6.59 -14.05 8.97
N LEU A 563 7.42 -14.35 9.97
CA LEU A 563 8.28 -15.54 9.95
C LEU A 563 7.46 -16.84 9.96
N CYS A 564 6.38 -16.88 10.74
CA CYS A 564 5.44 -18.00 10.74
C CYS A 564 4.77 -18.17 9.38
N SER A 565 4.37 -17.06 8.74
CA SER A 565 3.81 -17.05 7.40
C SER A 565 4.78 -17.63 6.38
N TYR A 566 6.05 -17.21 6.41
CA TYR A 566 7.09 -17.79 5.55
C TYR A 566 7.28 -19.29 5.80
N ALA A 567 7.32 -19.74 7.06
CA ALA A 567 7.44 -21.15 7.39
C ALA A 567 6.27 -21.98 6.85
N VAL A 568 5.02 -21.54 7.06
CA VAL A 568 3.81 -22.21 6.57
C VAL A 568 3.81 -22.29 5.05
N VAL A 569 4.07 -21.18 4.35
CA VAL A 569 4.12 -21.14 2.89
C VAL A 569 5.19 -22.08 2.36
N SER A 570 6.34 -22.15 3.03
CA SER A 570 7.45 -23.01 2.63
C SER A 570 7.12 -24.50 2.77
N ILE A 571 6.41 -24.87 3.83
CA ILE A 571 5.91 -26.23 4.04
C ILE A 571 4.83 -26.59 3.02
N GLU A 572 3.79 -25.75 2.88
CA GLU A 572 2.64 -26.00 1.99
C GLU A 572 3.06 -26.16 0.52
N ASN A 573 4.13 -25.47 0.11
CA ASN A 573 4.53 -25.37 -1.30
C ASN A 573 5.86 -26.06 -1.62
N ASN A 574 6.44 -26.74 -0.63
CA ASN A 574 7.71 -27.45 -0.74
C ASN A 574 8.83 -26.53 -1.28
N TYR A 575 9.07 -25.41 -0.57
CA TYR A 575 10.13 -24.46 -0.89
C TYR A 575 11.43 -24.84 -0.21
N CYS A 576 12.57 -24.56 -0.86
CA CYS A 576 13.88 -24.85 -0.31
C CYS A 576 14.53 -23.61 0.30
N ARG A 577 15.34 -23.80 1.34
CA ARG A 577 16.17 -22.74 1.91
C ARG A 577 17.23 -22.29 0.90
N PRO A 578 17.29 -21.00 0.52
CA PRO A 578 18.33 -20.51 -0.37
C PRO A 578 19.66 -20.33 0.39
N MET A 579 20.77 -20.62 -0.28
CA MET A 579 22.12 -20.30 0.19
C MET A 579 22.48 -18.87 -0.22
N MET A 580 22.54 -17.96 0.74
CA MET A 580 22.93 -16.57 0.48
C MET A 580 24.45 -16.41 0.50
N ALA A 581 25.02 -15.73 -0.50
CA ALA A 581 26.44 -15.48 -0.61
C ALA A 581 26.75 -13.99 -0.87
N ASN A 582 27.95 -13.54 -0.47
CA ASN A 582 28.49 -12.22 -0.83
C ASN A 582 29.20 -12.25 -2.19
N ASP A 583 28.73 -13.09 -3.11
CA ASP A 583 29.18 -13.12 -4.49
C ASP A 583 28.06 -12.59 -5.41
N SER A 584 28.28 -12.65 -6.73
CA SER A 584 27.31 -12.20 -7.72
C SER A 584 26.67 -13.37 -8.47
N VAL A 585 26.62 -14.58 -7.91
CA VAL A 585 26.09 -15.76 -8.61
C VAL A 585 24.60 -15.91 -8.36
N ILE A 586 23.82 -16.18 -9.40
CA ILE A 586 22.42 -16.64 -9.27
C ILE A 586 22.37 -18.05 -9.86
N GLU A 587 22.24 -19.04 -9.00
CA GLU A 587 22.07 -20.44 -9.40
C GLU A 587 20.76 -20.96 -8.80
N ILE A 588 19.87 -21.45 -9.66
CA ILE A 588 18.56 -21.99 -9.29
C ILE A 588 18.37 -23.31 -10.04
N LYS A 589 18.01 -24.37 -9.32
CA LYS A 589 17.63 -25.67 -9.89
C LYS A 589 16.15 -25.93 -9.67
N ASP A 590 15.47 -26.40 -10.72
CA ASP A 590 14.03 -26.64 -10.76
C ASP A 590 13.19 -25.49 -10.16
N GLY A 591 13.54 -24.25 -10.50
CA GLY A 591 12.79 -23.07 -10.08
C GLY A 591 11.37 -23.07 -10.64
N ARG A 592 10.42 -22.57 -9.84
CA ARG A 592 9.00 -22.43 -10.18
C ARG A 592 8.50 -21.02 -9.90
N HIS A 593 7.54 -20.54 -10.67
CA HIS A 593 6.93 -19.22 -10.40
C HIS A 593 5.88 -19.37 -9.28
N PRO A 594 6.05 -18.73 -8.11
CA PRO A 594 5.23 -19.00 -6.91
C PRO A 594 3.75 -18.67 -7.08
N VAL A 595 3.44 -17.64 -7.88
CA VAL A 595 2.05 -17.26 -8.19
C VAL A 595 1.44 -18.16 -9.28
N VAL A 596 2.12 -18.29 -10.43
CA VAL A 596 1.58 -19.02 -11.59
C VAL A 596 1.38 -20.50 -11.26
N GLU A 597 2.26 -21.13 -10.47
CA GLU A 597 2.07 -22.53 -10.06
C GLU A 597 0.78 -22.77 -9.26
N LYS A 598 0.26 -21.73 -8.58
CA LYS A 598 -1.00 -21.79 -7.81
C LYS A 598 -2.23 -21.40 -8.61
N MET A 599 -2.07 -20.66 -9.70
CA MET A 599 -3.18 -20.22 -10.55
C MET A 599 -3.54 -21.26 -11.61
N VAL A 600 -2.60 -22.13 -11.99
CA VAL A 600 -2.81 -23.14 -13.02
C VAL A 600 -3.31 -24.44 -12.36
N ASN A 601 -4.62 -24.68 -12.40
CA ASN A 601 -5.26 -25.84 -11.75
C ASN A 601 -5.24 -27.13 -12.59
N GLU A 602 -5.10 -27.03 -13.91
CA GLU A 602 -5.27 -28.16 -14.84
C GLU A 602 -3.96 -28.68 -15.45
N ILE A 603 -2.87 -27.94 -15.31
CA ILE A 603 -1.56 -28.25 -15.92
C ILE A 603 -0.47 -28.12 -14.86
N LEU A 604 0.36 -29.16 -14.72
CA LEU A 604 1.55 -29.11 -13.88
C LEU A 604 2.52 -28.04 -14.38
N PHE A 605 3.01 -27.18 -13.48
CA PHE A 605 4.01 -26.16 -13.80
C PHE A 605 5.36 -26.82 -14.14
N THR A 606 5.98 -26.45 -15.26
CA THR A 606 7.30 -26.97 -15.65
C THR A 606 8.43 -26.21 -14.94
N PRO A 607 9.25 -26.86 -14.10
CA PRO A 607 10.35 -26.20 -13.41
C PRO A 607 11.56 -25.96 -14.33
N ASN A 608 12.32 -24.90 -14.07
CA ASN A 608 13.44 -24.46 -14.92
C ASN A 608 14.70 -24.10 -14.12
N ASP A 609 15.85 -24.36 -14.73
CA ASP A 609 17.16 -24.05 -14.15
C ASP A 609 17.63 -22.67 -14.63
N VAL A 610 18.44 -22.02 -13.81
CA VAL A 610 19.07 -20.73 -14.11
C VAL A 610 20.49 -20.74 -13.56
N TYR A 611 21.44 -20.27 -14.35
CA TYR A 611 22.78 -19.93 -13.88
C TYR A 611 23.21 -18.60 -14.49
N LEU A 612 23.47 -17.60 -13.65
CA LEU A 612 23.99 -16.29 -14.03
C LEU A 612 25.17 -15.92 -13.14
N ASP A 613 26.19 -15.31 -13.71
CA ASP A 613 27.33 -14.74 -13.00
C ASP A 613 27.73 -13.40 -13.64
N VAL A 614 28.72 -12.71 -13.07
CA VAL A 614 29.26 -11.45 -13.64
C VAL A 614 30.49 -11.68 -14.54
N LYS A 615 30.68 -12.92 -15.00
CA LYS A 615 31.83 -13.41 -15.78
C LYS A 615 31.34 -14.05 -17.09
N SER A 616 31.27 -15.37 -17.17
CA SER A 616 31.02 -16.10 -18.41
C SER A 616 29.53 -16.29 -18.74
N ASN A 617 28.62 -15.92 -17.83
CA ASN A 617 27.18 -16.10 -17.96
C ASN A 617 26.43 -14.84 -17.49
N ARG A 618 26.82 -13.68 -18.01
CA ARG A 618 26.24 -12.36 -17.65
C ARG A 618 24.86 -12.18 -18.25
N LEU A 619 24.72 -12.48 -19.53
CA LEU A 619 23.53 -12.19 -20.31
C LEU A 619 22.98 -13.47 -20.93
N MET A 620 21.74 -13.78 -20.61
CA MET A 620 20.99 -14.92 -21.14
C MET A 620 20.04 -14.42 -22.23
N ILE A 621 20.31 -14.75 -23.49
CA ILE A 621 19.40 -14.45 -24.60
C ILE A 621 18.40 -15.59 -24.70
N ILE A 622 17.11 -15.29 -24.54
CA ILE A 622 16.04 -16.29 -24.49
C ILE A 622 15.16 -16.13 -25.73
N THR A 623 15.24 -17.12 -26.62
CA THR A 623 14.47 -17.17 -27.86
C THR A 623 13.31 -18.17 -27.78
N GLY A 624 12.30 -17.96 -28.61
CA GLY A 624 11.17 -18.88 -28.73
C GLY A 624 9.85 -18.15 -29.00
N PRO A 625 8.80 -18.89 -29.39
CA PRO A 625 7.53 -18.31 -29.80
C PRO A 625 6.81 -17.57 -28.67
N ASN A 626 5.82 -16.77 -29.05
CA ASN A 626 4.92 -16.15 -28.07
C ASN A 626 4.11 -17.24 -27.35
N MET A 627 3.73 -16.98 -26.09
CA MET A 627 3.05 -17.94 -25.20
C MET A 627 3.89 -19.18 -24.79
N SER A 628 5.16 -19.26 -25.18
CA SER A 628 6.06 -20.36 -24.80
C SER A 628 6.53 -20.33 -23.34
N GLY A 629 6.28 -19.23 -22.62
CA GLY A 629 6.61 -19.08 -21.19
C GLY A 629 7.85 -18.24 -20.88
N LYS A 630 8.45 -17.56 -21.87
CA LYS A 630 9.65 -16.70 -21.69
C LYS A 630 9.47 -15.67 -20.58
N SER A 631 8.43 -14.85 -20.65
CA SER A 631 8.14 -13.80 -19.65
C SER A 631 7.86 -14.39 -18.26
N THR A 632 7.18 -15.55 -18.18
CA THR A 632 6.94 -16.24 -16.91
C THR A 632 8.25 -16.71 -16.28
N PHE A 633 9.16 -17.28 -17.09
CA PHE A 633 10.47 -17.71 -16.62
C PHE A 633 11.31 -16.55 -16.10
N MET A 634 11.36 -15.42 -16.81
CA MET A 634 12.14 -14.27 -16.35
C MET A 634 11.59 -13.66 -15.05
N ARG A 635 10.26 -13.48 -14.98
CA ARG A 635 9.60 -12.99 -13.75
C ARG A 635 9.83 -13.94 -12.58
N GLN A 636 9.82 -15.26 -12.83
CA GLN A 636 10.15 -16.26 -11.82
C GLN A 636 11.53 -16.04 -11.21
N VAL A 637 12.57 -15.78 -12.00
CA VAL A 637 13.93 -15.55 -11.48
C VAL A 637 13.97 -14.33 -10.55
N ALA A 638 13.39 -13.20 -10.98
CA ALA A 638 13.35 -11.99 -10.16
C ALA A 638 12.57 -12.19 -8.86
N VAL A 639 11.42 -12.88 -8.91
CA VAL A 639 10.61 -13.14 -7.73
C VAL A 639 11.33 -14.10 -6.77
N ILE A 640 12.05 -15.11 -7.26
CA ILE A 640 12.87 -16.00 -6.42
C ILE A 640 13.97 -15.22 -5.69
N VAL A 641 14.69 -14.34 -6.40
CA VAL A 641 15.73 -13.47 -5.80
C VAL A 641 15.12 -12.56 -4.74
N LEU A 642 13.97 -11.95 -5.02
CA LEU A 642 13.25 -11.11 -4.08
C LEU A 642 12.83 -11.91 -2.84
N MET A 643 12.23 -13.09 -3.02
CA MET A 643 11.80 -13.97 -1.91
C MET A 643 12.97 -14.37 -1.00
N ALA A 644 14.15 -14.63 -1.57
CA ALA A 644 15.35 -14.90 -0.78
C ALA A 644 15.81 -13.68 0.02
N GLN A 645 15.81 -12.47 -0.57
CA GLN A 645 16.24 -11.24 0.12
C GLN A 645 15.24 -10.70 1.15
N ILE A 646 13.96 -11.10 1.09
CA ILE A 646 13.01 -10.84 2.18
C ILE A 646 13.15 -11.83 3.34
N GLY A 647 13.92 -12.92 3.15
CA GLY A 647 14.17 -13.96 4.16
C GLY A 647 13.20 -15.14 4.12
N CYS A 648 12.49 -15.34 3.00
CA CYS A 648 11.59 -16.47 2.78
C CYS A 648 12.32 -17.60 2.02
N PHE A 649 11.90 -18.85 2.20
CA PHE A 649 12.39 -19.93 1.34
C PHE A 649 11.81 -19.78 -0.07
N VAL A 650 12.48 -20.40 -1.04
CA VAL A 650 12.20 -20.15 -2.46
C VAL A 650 11.63 -21.37 -3.18
N PRO A 651 10.77 -21.17 -4.21
CA PRO A 651 10.17 -22.23 -5.00
C PRO A 651 11.17 -22.91 -5.95
N ALA A 652 12.11 -23.68 -5.41
CA ALA A 652 13.15 -24.40 -6.16
C ALA A 652 13.50 -25.73 -5.47
N SER A 653 14.26 -26.60 -6.14
CA SER A 653 14.89 -27.77 -5.49
C SER A 653 16.22 -27.39 -4.82
N TYR A 654 16.91 -26.40 -5.38
CA TYR A 654 18.13 -25.80 -4.84
C TYR A 654 18.27 -24.36 -5.32
N ALA A 655 18.81 -23.48 -4.47
CA ALA A 655 19.14 -22.12 -4.84
C ALA A 655 20.39 -21.61 -4.11
N ARG A 656 21.33 -21.00 -4.85
CA ARG A 656 22.45 -20.21 -4.33
C ARG A 656 22.37 -18.82 -4.96
N LEU A 657 22.26 -17.80 -4.11
CA LEU A 657 21.93 -16.44 -4.53
C LEU A 657 22.89 -15.42 -3.90
N GLY A 658 23.58 -14.70 -4.76
CA GLY A 658 24.27 -13.45 -4.44
C GLY A 658 23.27 -12.33 -4.20
N VAL A 659 23.59 -11.39 -3.29
CA VAL A 659 22.72 -10.24 -3.02
C VAL A 659 22.63 -9.31 -4.22
N VAL A 660 21.40 -8.94 -4.58
CA VAL A 660 21.07 -7.99 -5.63
C VAL A 660 20.69 -6.65 -5.02
N ASP A 661 21.26 -5.57 -5.55
CA ASP A 661 21.00 -4.20 -5.09
C ASP A 661 19.73 -3.61 -5.75
N ARG A 662 19.44 -4.00 -7.00
CA ARG A 662 18.30 -3.51 -7.79
C ARG A 662 17.76 -4.59 -8.72
N ILE A 663 16.43 -4.63 -8.86
CA ILE A 663 15.78 -5.40 -9.93
C ILE A 663 15.13 -4.43 -10.90
N PHE A 664 15.53 -4.54 -12.16
CA PHE A 664 14.93 -3.83 -13.27
C PHE A 664 14.10 -4.78 -14.10
N THR A 665 12.91 -4.34 -14.48
CA THR A 665 12.08 -5.09 -15.41
C THR A 665 11.55 -4.19 -16.49
N ARG A 666 11.71 -4.63 -17.73
CA ARG A 666 10.95 -4.21 -18.88
C ARG A 666 10.18 -5.43 -19.37
N VAL A 667 8.94 -5.58 -18.92
CA VAL A 667 8.02 -6.63 -19.37
C VAL A 667 6.85 -5.91 -20.06
N GLY A 668 6.52 -6.33 -21.27
CA GLY A 668 5.70 -5.60 -22.26
C GLY A 668 4.61 -4.67 -21.72
N ALA A 669 4.44 -3.51 -22.36
CA ALA A 669 3.47 -2.50 -21.95
C ALA A 669 2.03 -3.01 -22.08
N SER A 670 1.25 -2.93 -21.00
CA SER A 670 -0.19 -2.71 -21.12
C SER A 670 -0.40 -1.23 -21.46
N ASP A 671 -1.24 -0.92 -22.44
CA ASP A 671 -1.53 0.45 -22.87
C ASP A 671 -1.74 1.39 -21.67
N ASP A 672 -0.93 2.45 -21.58
CA ASP A 672 -1.18 3.59 -20.70
C ASP A 672 -1.54 4.81 -21.56
N LEU A 673 -2.63 4.65 -22.32
CA LEU A 673 -3.24 5.71 -23.14
C LEU A 673 -3.53 6.98 -22.31
N SER A 674 -3.72 6.83 -21.00
CA SER A 674 -3.96 7.90 -20.02
C SER A 674 -2.83 8.93 -19.92
N ALA A 675 -1.58 8.55 -20.21
CA ALA A 675 -0.42 9.42 -20.08
C ALA A 675 -0.06 10.22 -21.35
N GLY A 676 -0.74 9.99 -22.48
CA GLY A 676 -0.47 10.67 -23.74
C GLY A 676 0.92 10.40 -24.36
N GLN A 677 1.63 9.38 -23.87
CA GLN A 677 2.95 8.98 -24.34
C GLN A 677 2.83 7.79 -25.31
N SER A 678 3.64 7.77 -26.38
CA SER A 678 3.75 6.59 -27.27
C SER A 678 4.29 5.39 -26.49
N THR A 679 3.75 4.20 -26.75
CA THR A 679 4.20 2.94 -26.13
C THR A 679 5.70 2.71 -26.30
N PHE A 680 6.24 3.09 -27.46
CA PHE A 680 7.66 3.03 -27.74
C PHE A 680 8.48 4.05 -26.92
N MET A 681 7.96 5.26 -26.68
CA MET A 681 8.65 6.26 -25.86
C MET A 681 8.72 5.83 -24.39
N VAL A 682 7.63 5.27 -23.85
CA VAL A 682 7.62 4.71 -22.49
C VAL A 682 8.63 3.58 -22.38
N GLU A 683 8.65 2.69 -23.37
CA GLU A 683 9.63 1.60 -23.46
C GLU A 683 11.07 2.11 -23.48
N MET A 684 11.39 3.10 -24.31
CA MET A 684 12.74 3.68 -24.38
C MET A 684 13.11 4.43 -23.09
N THR A 685 12.15 5.07 -22.43
CA THR A 685 12.38 5.72 -21.14
C THR A 685 12.70 4.68 -20.06
N GLU A 686 11.96 3.56 -20.01
CA GLU A 686 12.27 2.46 -19.09
C GLU A 686 13.66 1.87 -19.35
N VAL A 687 14.01 1.60 -20.61
CA VAL A 687 15.35 1.11 -20.98
C VAL A 687 16.43 2.12 -20.60
N ALA A 688 16.22 3.42 -20.85
CA ALA A 688 17.17 4.46 -20.45
C ALA A 688 17.40 4.49 -18.94
N THR A 689 16.34 4.37 -18.12
CA THR A 689 16.48 4.25 -16.65
C THR A 689 17.34 3.05 -16.28
N ILE A 690 17.11 1.88 -16.90
CA ILE A 690 17.92 0.67 -16.67
C ILE A 690 19.39 0.96 -16.96
N LEU A 691 19.72 1.52 -18.11
CA LEU A 691 21.10 1.77 -18.51
C LEU A 691 21.81 2.80 -17.62
N ASN A 692 21.07 3.77 -17.07
CA ASN A 692 21.62 4.86 -16.25
C ASN A 692 21.74 4.51 -14.76
N GLU A 693 21.04 3.49 -14.29
CA GLU A 693 20.95 3.15 -12.85
C GLU A 693 21.44 1.74 -12.51
N ALA A 694 21.47 0.82 -13.46
CA ALA A 694 21.94 -0.54 -13.20
C ALA A 694 23.41 -0.52 -12.77
N THR A 695 23.70 -1.32 -11.75
CA THR A 695 25.06 -1.59 -11.30
C THR A 695 25.44 -3.03 -11.63
N ARG A 696 26.72 -3.36 -11.47
CA ARG A 696 27.21 -4.74 -11.62
C ARG A 696 26.44 -5.77 -10.75
N ASN A 697 25.91 -5.35 -9.61
CA ASN A 697 25.17 -6.23 -8.70
C ASN A 697 23.69 -6.37 -9.06
N SER A 698 23.18 -5.56 -9.97
CA SER A 698 21.77 -5.55 -10.34
C SER A 698 21.35 -6.79 -11.15
N LEU A 699 20.05 -7.06 -11.16
CA LEU A 699 19.40 -8.03 -12.03
C LEU A 699 18.47 -7.29 -12.99
N VAL A 700 18.68 -7.50 -14.29
CA VAL A 700 17.92 -6.84 -15.36
C VAL A 700 17.10 -7.87 -16.12
N ILE A 701 15.82 -7.58 -16.32
CA ILE A 701 14.90 -8.36 -17.16
C ILE A 701 14.44 -7.48 -18.32
N LEU A 702 14.70 -7.95 -19.54
CA LEU A 702 14.30 -7.31 -20.78
C LEU A 702 13.42 -8.27 -21.58
N ASP A 703 12.20 -7.85 -21.90
CA ASP A 703 11.24 -8.64 -22.66
C ASP A 703 10.81 -7.90 -23.92
N GLU A 704 11.20 -8.44 -25.09
CA GLU A 704 10.78 -7.97 -26.41
C GLU A 704 11.03 -6.47 -26.68
N ILE A 705 12.20 -5.96 -26.31
CA ILE A 705 12.61 -4.57 -26.63
C ILE A 705 12.66 -4.35 -28.15
N GLY A 706 12.24 -3.16 -28.58
CA GLY A 706 12.34 -2.68 -29.96
C GLY A 706 11.14 -3.06 -30.81
N ARG A 707 10.05 -3.57 -30.22
CA ARG A 707 8.87 -4.06 -30.96
C ARG A 707 7.98 -2.95 -31.53
N GLY A 708 8.03 -1.76 -30.94
CA GLY A 708 7.17 -0.62 -31.32
C GLY A 708 7.66 0.22 -32.51
N THR A 709 8.70 -0.22 -33.23
CA THR A 709 9.34 0.54 -34.32
C THR A 709 9.64 -0.35 -35.53
N SER A 710 10.31 0.19 -36.56
CA SER A 710 10.74 -0.59 -37.73
C SER A 710 11.65 -1.76 -37.31
N THR A 711 11.57 -2.89 -38.00
CA THR A 711 12.30 -4.11 -37.62
C THR A 711 13.81 -3.86 -37.49
N TYR A 712 14.41 -3.16 -38.44
CA TYR A 712 15.85 -2.89 -38.42
C TYR A 712 16.25 -1.93 -37.29
N ASP A 713 15.46 -0.89 -37.02
CA ASP A 713 15.71 0.01 -35.88
C ASP A 713 15.56 -0.76 -34.56
N GLY A 714 14.54 -1.59 -34.45
CA GLY A 714 14.24 -2.41 -33.28
C GLY A 714 15.36 -3.39 -32.96
N VAL A 715 15.82 -4.16 -33.96
CA VAL A 715 16.97 -5.07 -33.84
C VAL A 715 18.23 -4.31 -33.46
N SER A 716 18.50 -3.18 -34.11
CA SER A 716 19.71 -2.38 -33.87
C SER A 716 19.76 -1.83 -32.45
N ILE A 717 18.64 -1.31 -31.94
CA ILE A 717 18.52 -0.83 -30.56
C ILE A 717 18.68 -1.99 -29.59
N ALA A 718 17.98 -3.12 -29.81
CA ALA A 718 18.07 -4.29 -28.94
C ALA A 718 19.51 -4.84 -28.85
N LYS A 719 20.22 -4.89 -29.99
CA LYS A 719 21.63 -5.30 -30.05
C LYS A 719 22.52 -4.33 -29.29
N ALA A 720 22.40 -3.03 -29.53
CA ALA A 720 23.19 -2.00 -28.83
C ALA A 720 22.94 -2.00 -27.31
N VAL A 721 21.71 -2.24 -26.87
CA VAL A 721 21.36 -2.37 -25.45
C VAL A 721 22.02 -3.62 -24.84
N ALA A 722 21.97 -4.77 -25.51
CA ALA A 722 22.62 -5.99 -25.05
C ALA A 722 24.14 -5.82 -24.94
N GLU A 723 24.77 -5.19 -25.94
CA GLU A 723 26.20 -4.85 -25.95
C GLU A 723 26.55 -3.96 -24.75
N TYR A 724 25.82 -2.87 -24.56
CA TYR A 724 26.11 -1.90 -23.50
C TYR A 724 25.96 -2.51 -22.09
N ILE A 725 24.90 -3.29 -21.86
CA ILE A 725 24.64 -3.94 -20.56
C ILE A 725 25.68 -5.03 -20.25
N SER A 726 26.05 -5.84 -21.24
CA SER A 726 27.06 -6.90 -21.07
C SER A 726 28.48 -6.34 -20.97
N SER A 727 28.71 -5.13 -21.46
CA SER A 727 30.02 -4.46 -21.43
C SER A 727 30.53 -4.21 -20.01
N LYS A 728 31.82 -3.85 -19.90
CA LYS A 728 32.43 -3.44 -18.62
C LYS A 728 31.84 -2.16 -18.03
N ALA A 729 31.03 -1.39 -18.79
CA ALA A 729 30.36 -0.21 -18.26
C ALA A 729 29.34 -0.56 -17.16
N ILE A 730 28.60 -1.66 -17.34
CA ILE A 730 27.61 -2.15 -16.38
C ILE A 730 27.98 -3.57 -15.90
N GLY A 731 27.99 -4.53 -16.83
CA GLY A 731 28.42 -5.92 -16.59
C GLY A 731 27.55 -6.65 -15.57
N CYS A 732 26.24 -6.38 -15.57
CA CYS A 732 25.29 -6.95 -14.63
C CYS A 732 24.65 -8.24 -15.14
N LYS A 733 23.84 -8.87 -14.30
CA LYS A 733 23.12 -10.11 -14.64
C LYS A 733 21.87 -9.76 -15.42
N THR A 734 21.69 -10.34 -16.60
CA THR A 734 20.59 -9.96 -17.51
C THR A 734 19.90 -11.17 -18.11
N LEU A 735 18.58 -11.16 -18.04
CA LEU A 735 17.71 -12.05 -18.81
C LEU A 735 17.07 -11.24 -19.93
N PHE A 736 17.35 -11.60 -21.17
CA PHE A 736 16.84 -10.89 -22.35
C PHE A 736 16.03 -11.84 -23.22
N ALA A 737 14.71 -11.80 -23.10
CA ALA A 737 13.82 -12.47 -24.05
C ALA A 737 13.63 -11.61 -25.31
N THR A 738 13.80 -12.23 -26.46
CA THR A 738 13.68 -11.54 -27.75
C THR A 738 13.00 -12.43 -28.80
N HIS A 739 12.40 -11.77 -29.78
CA HIS A 739 11.91 -12.40 -31.01
C HIS A 739 12.87 -12.19 -32.20
N TYR A 740 13.92 -11.41 -32.01
CA TYR A 740 14.96 -11.16 -33.00
C TYR A 740 15.99 -12.29 -32.98
N HIS A 741 16.03 -13.09 -34.04
CA HIS A 741 16.99 -14.18 -34.20
C HIS A 741 18.40 -13.66 -34.47
N GLU A 742 18.52 -12.44 -34.97
CA GLU A 742 19.78 -11.72 -35.20
C GLU A 742 20.59 -11.55 -33.93
N LEU A 743 19.95 -11.53 -32.75
CA LEU A 743 20.64 -11.43 -31.47
C LEU A 743 21.33 -12.75 -31.06
N ILE A 744 21.01 -13.88 -31.68
CA ILE A 744 21.65 -15.17 -31.38
C ILE A 744 23.16 -15.11 -31.68
N SER A 745 23.58 -14.34 -32.68
CA SER A 745 25.01 -14.23 -33.04
C SER A 745 25.87 -13.60 -31.93
N LEU A 746 25.25 -12.86 -30.99
CA LEU A 746 25.94 -12.17 -29.91
C LEU A 746 26.72 -13.09 -28.97
N GLU A 747 26.33 -14.36 -28.82
CA GLU A 747 27.10 -15.34 -28.04
C GLU A 747 28.53 -15.55 -28.58
N ASN A 748 28.71 -15.42 -29.90
CA ASN A 748 30.02 -15.54 -30.55
C ASN A 748 30.78 -14.20 -30.60
N GLU A 749 30.06 -13.08 -30.51
CA GLU A 749 30.62 -11.72 -30.62
C GLU A 749 31.03 -11.15 -29.26
N LEU A 750 30.33 -11.51 -28.18
CA LEU A 750 30.48 -10.93 -26.85
C LEU A 750 30.74 -12.00 -25.79
N ASP A 751 31.79 -11.80 -25.00
CA ASP A 751 32.03 -12.60 -23.79
C ASP A 751 30.85 -12.47 -22.81
N GLY A 752 30.54 -13.55 -22.11
CA GLY A 752 29.49 -13.57 -21.09
C GLY A 752 28.06 -13.64 -21.61
N VAL A 753 27.84 -13.71 -22.93
CA VAL A 753 26.51 -13.91 -23.54
C VAL A 753 26.29 -15.39 -23.82
N ARG A 754 25.11 -15.90 -23.47
CA ARG A 754 24.70 -17.31 -23.69
C ARG A 754 23.30 -17.39 -24.28
N ASN A 755 23.12 -18.21 -25.31
CA ASN A 755 21.82 -18.42 -25.92
C ASN A 755 21.03 -19.55 -25.25
N TYR A 756 19.74 -19.32 -25.10
CA TYR A 756 18.77 -20.27 -24.60
C TYR A 756 17.48 -20.19 -25.40
N SER A 757 16.72 -21.26 -25.36
CA SER A 757 15.43 -21.35 -26.04
C SER A 757 14.41 -22.18 -25.29
N VAL A 758 13.14 -21.98 -25.62
CA VAL A 758 12.07 -22.83 -25.09
C VAL A 758 12.00 -24.13 -25.89
N LYS A 759 12.04 -25.27 -25.20
CA LYS A 759 11.91 -26.60 -25.81
C LYS A 759 10.51 -26.79 -26.40
N VAL A 760 10.48 -27.07 -27.70
CA VAL A 760 9.26 -27.32 -28.48
C VAL A 760 9.22 -28.81 -28.86
N LYS A 761 8.07 -29.47 -28.66
CA LYS A 761 7.84 -30.83 -29.15
C LYS A 761 6.87 -30.79 -30.33
N ARG A 762 7.29 -31.30 -31.49
CA ARG A 762 6.44 -31.48 -32.67
C ARG A 762 5.76 -32.85 -32.63
N SER A 763 4.47 -32.90 -32.92
CA SER A 763 3.70 -34.12 -33.08
C SER A 763 2.88 -34.03 -34.37
N GLY A 764 3.49 -34.42 -35.49
CA GLY A 764 2.89 -34.22 -36.82
C GLY A 764 2.85 -32.74 -37.21
N GLU A 765 1.66 -32.24 -37.56
CA GLU A 765 1.43 -30.81 -37.86
C GLU A 765 1.23 -29.95 -36.59
N ASP A 766 1.06 -30.56 -35.42
CA ASP A 766 0.79 -29.89 -34.14
C ASP A 766 2.07 -29.62 -33.33
N ILE A 767 2.06 -28.49 -32.62
CA ILE A 767 3.15 -28.05 -31.74
C ILE A 767 2.67 -28.03 -30.29
N LYS A 768 3.46 -28.64 -29.41
CA LYS A 768 3.29 -28.56 -27.96
C LYS A 768 4.50 -27.86 -27.32
N PHE A 769 4.23 -26.77 -26.61
CA PHE A 769 5.22 -26.08 -25.80
C PHE A 769 5.44 -26.85 -24.50
N LEU A 770 6.69 -27.22 -24.22
CA LEU A 770 7.02 -27.94 -22.98
C LEU A 770 7.31 -26.98 -21.81
N HIS A 771 7.42 -25.68 -22.09
CA HIS A 771 7.76 -24.64 -21.12
C HIS A 771 9.10 -24.89 -20.37
N LYS A 772 9.99 -25.70 -20.96
CA LYS A 772 11.34 -25.97 -20.44
C LYS A 772 12.35 -25.11 -21.21
N ILE A 773 13.16 -24.34 -20.51
CA ILE A 773 14.28 -23.58 -21.07
C ILE A 773 15.48 -24.52 -21.21
N VAL A 774 16.10 -24.50 -22.38
CA VAL A 774 17.28 -25.30 -22.73
C VAL A 774 18.34 -24.41 -23.37
N GLU A 775 19.60 -24.77 -23.20
CA GLU A 775 20.73 -24.05 -23.80
C GLU A 775 20.72 -24.20 -25.33
N GLY A 776 21.16 -23.15 -26.02
CA GLY A 776 21.14 -23.02 -27.49
C GLY A 776 20.01 -22.13 -28.01
N GLY A 777 20.29 -21.42 -29.11
CA GLY A 777 19.29 -20.66 -29.86
C GLY A 777 18.41 -21.55 -30.74
N THR A 778 17.24 -21.06 -31.14
CA THR A 778 16.39 -21.72 -32.14
C THR A 778 16.48 -21.01 -33.49
N ASP A 779 16.78 -21.75 -34.55
CA ASP A 779 16.74 -21.24 -35.93
C ASP A 779 15.32 -21.20 -36.51
N ASP A 780 14.38 -21.96 -35.92
CA ASP A 780 13.02 -22.08 -36.43
C ASP A 780 12.07 -21.04 -35.81
N SER A 781 11.43 -20.23 -36.67
CA SER A 781 10.32 -19.39 -36.25
C SER A 781 9.00 -20.17 -36.28
N TYR A 782 8.27 -20.17 -35.15
CA TYR A 782 7.03 -20.94 -34.99
C TYR A 782 5.75 -20.08 -35.13
N GLY A 783 5.88 -18.86 -35.66
CA GLY A 783 4.78 -17.90 -35.71
C GLY A 783 3.59 -18.41 -36.54
N ILE A 784 3.86 -19.07 -37.67
CA ILE A 784 2.82 -19.59 -38.56
C ILE A 784 2.10 -20.80 -37.93
N GLU A 785 2.83 -21.64 -37.21
CA GLU A 785 2.29 -22.78 -36.46
C GLU A 785 1.43 -22.31 -35.28
N VAL A 786 1.83 -21.27 -34.55
CA VAL A 786 1.01 -20.64 -33.50
C VAL A 786 -0.27 -20.04 -34.09
N ALA A 787 -0.17 -19.38 -35.24
CA ALA A 787 -1.35 -18.83 -35.93
C ALA A 787 -2.34 -19.94 -36.32
N ARG A 788 -1.84 -21.10 -36.76
CA ARG A 788 -2.67 -22.28 -37.03
C ARG A 788 -3.38 -22.79 -35.76
N LEU A 789 -2.66 -22.90 -34.64
CA LEU A 789 -3.23 -23.28 -33.34
C LEU A 789 -4.32 -22.31 -32.86
N ALA A 790 -4.19 -21.02 -33.18
CA ALA A 790 -5.21 -20.00 -32.93
C ALA A 790 -6.46 -20.12 -33.83
N GLY A 791 -6.46 -21.06 -34.78
CA GLY A 791 -7.59 -21.33 -35.67
C GLY A 791 -7.55 -20.59 -37.01
N LEU A 792 -6.40 -20.05 -37.45
CA LEU A 792 -6.31 -19.44 -38.77
C LEU A 792 -6.57 -20.46 -39.90
N PRO A 793 -7.28 -20.09 -40.98
CA PRO A 793 -7.56 -20.99 -42.08
C PRO A 793 -6.28 -21.55 -42.73
N LYS A 794 -6.27 -22.85 -43.05
CA LYS A 794 -5.11 -23.54 -43.65
C LYS A 794 -4.56 -22.84 -44.90
N LYS A 795 -5.44 -22.30 -45.76
CA LYS A 795 -5.05 -21.52 -46.94
C LYS A 795 -4.17 -20.30 -46.61
N VAL A 796 -4.45 -19.62 -45.50
CA VAL A 796 -3.67 -18.45 -45.05
C VAL A 796 -2.33 -18.88 -44.51
N THR A 797 -2.29 -19.93 -43.66
CA THR A 797 -1.03 -20.44 -43.10
C THR A 797 -0.12 -21.02 -44.18
N ASP A 798 -0.67 -21.70 -45.18
CA ASP A 798 0.09 -22.26 -46.31
C ASP A 798 0.70 -21.14 -47.16
N ARG A 799 -0.07 -20.08 -47.44
CA ARG A 799 0.44 -18.90 -48.16
C ARG A 799 1.51 -18.17 -47.35
N ALA A 800 1.33 -18.04 -46.03
CA ALA A 800 2.34 -17.44 -45.15
C ALA A 800 3.66 -18.23 -45.18
N LYS A 801 3.61 -19.57 -45.23
CA LYS A 801 4.82 -20.41 -45.36
C LYS A 801 5.56 -20.17 -46.68
N GLN A 802 4.83 -20.04 -47.78
CA GLN A 802 5.43 -19.72 -49.07
C GLN A 802 6.15 -18.36 -49.04
N LEU A 803 5.49 -17.34 -48.50
CA LEU A 803 6.06 -16.00 -48.36
C LEU A 803 7.29 -15.98 -47.43
N LEU A 804 7.25 -16.73 -46.32
CA LEU A 804 8.40 -16.85 -45.42
C LEU A 804 9.61 -17.48 -46.14
N ALA A 805 9.39 -18.54 -46.92
CA ALA A 805 10.45 -19.18 -47.70
C ALA A 805 11.03 -18.27 -48.80
N GLU A 806 10.25 -17.34 -49.34
CA GLU A 806 10.73 -16.29 -50.25
C GLU A 806 11.60 -15.27 -49.50
N LEU A 807 11.16 -14.83 -48.32
CA LEU A 807 11.86 -13.84 -47.48
C LEU A 807 13.17 -14.38 -46.88
N GLU A 808 13.23 -15.66 -46.49
CA GLU A 808 14.46 -16.29 -45.97
C GLU A 808 15.53 -16.50 -47.06
N LYS A 809 15.13 -16.59 -48.32
CA LYS A 809 16.07 -16.69 -49.46
C LYS A 809 16.72 -15.36 -49.82
N ALA A 810 16.04 -14.24 -49.64
CA ALA A 810 16.54 -12.91 -49.98
C ALA A 810 17.87 -12.52 -49.27
N PRO A 811 18.02 -12.67 -47.93
CA PRO A 811 19.28 -12.34 -47.25
C PRO A 811 20.40 -13.36 -47.50
N LYS A 812 20.07 -14.63 -47.81
CA LYS A 812 21.07 -15.64 -48.19
C LYS A 812 21.70 -15.33 -49.55
N ILE A 813 20.90 -14.88 -50.53
CA ILE A 813 21.42 -14.49 -51.85
C ILE A 813 22.33 -13.26 -51.74
N GLN A 814 21.94 -12.26 -50.94
CA GLN A 814 22.76 -11.07 -50.70
C GLN A 814 24.09 -11.41 -50.00
N ARG A 815 24.05 -12.29 -48.98
CA ARG A 815 25.24 -12.71 -48.24
C ARG A 815 26.12 -13.69 -48.99
N GLU A 816 25.56 -14.55 -49.86
CA GLU A 816 26.33 -15.36 -50.82
C GLU A 816 26.96 -14.49 -51.91
N LEU A 817 26.34 -13.38 -52.31
CA LEU A 817 26.92 -12.40 -53.24
C LEU A 817 28.05 -11.59 -52.56
N GLU A 818 27.90 -11.21 -51.29
CA GLU A 818 28.93 -10.51 -50.51
C GLU A 818 30.10 -11.42 -50.12
N LEU A 819 29.83 -12.66 -49.69
CA LEU A 819 30.88 -13.66 -49.39
C LEU A 819 31.62 -14.09 -50.66
N ARG A 820 30.94 -14.19 -51.82
CA ARG A 820 31.62 -14.38 -53.11
C ARG A 820 32.45 -13.16 -53.49
N ALA A 821 31.99 -11.94 -53.22
CA ALA A 821 32.76 -10.73 -53.47
C ALA A 821 33.98 -10.60 -52.53
N GLU A 822 33.90 -11.09 -51.30
CA GLU A 822 35.03 -11.13 -50.35
C GLU A 822 36.01 -12.28 -50.65
N GLU A 823 35.53 -13.48 -50.99
CA GLU A 823 36.38 -14.61 -51.42
C GLU A 823 37.07 -14.35 -52.79
N GLU A 824 36.42 -13.60 -53.70
CA GLU A 824 37.03 -13.12 -54.95
C GLU A 824 38.03 -11.95 -54.72
N SER A 825 38.01 -11.30 -53.54
CA SER A 825 38.92 -10.20 -53.23
C SER A 825 40.27 -10.64 -52.62
N GLU A 826 40.34 -11.83 -52.02
CA GLU A 826 41.58 -12.37 -51.41
C GLU A 826 42.32 -13.39 -52.28
N SER A 827 41.79 -13.79 -53.45
CA SER A 827 42.47 -14.72 -54.35
C SER A 827 42.48 -14.25 -55.81
N GLN A 828 43.69 -13.85 -56.24
CA GLN A 828 44.13 -13.49 -57.61
C GLN A 828 43.92 -12.03 -58.06
N ILE A 829 45.05 -11.32 -58.16
CA ILE A 829 45.20 -10.11 -58.97
C ILE A 829 45.01 -10.52 -60.44
N ASP A 830 43.81 -10.30 -60.98
CA ASP A 830 43.51 -10.48 -62.40
C ASP A 830 43.68 -9.14 -63.14
N PHE A 831 44.65 -9.10 -64.07
CA PHE A 831 44.97 -7.92 -64.86
C PHE A 831 43.84 -7.52 -65.83
N GLU A 832 42.86 -8.41 -66.09
CA GLU A 832 41.68 -8.11 -66.92
C GLU A 832 40.61 -7.27 -66.19
N ALA A 833 40.54 -7.35 -64.86
CA ALA A 833 39.54 -6.61 -64.07
C ALA A 833 39.80 -5.09 -64.03
N THR A 834 41.08 -4.70 -64.03
CA THR A 834 41.52 -3.29 -64.03
C THR A 834 41.20 -2.61 -65.37
N GLY A 835 41.32 -3.33 -66.49
CA GLY A 835 40.93 -2.82 -67.82
C GLY A 835 39.43 -2.57 -67.93
N ARG A 836 38.61 -3.51 -67.45
CA ARG A 836 37.14 -3.36 -67.44
C ARG A 836 36.65 -2.22 -66.54
N GLN A 837 37.25 -2.03 -65.37
CA GLN A 837 36.86 -0.94 -64.48
C GLN A 837 37.21 0.45 -65.06
N ASN A 838 38.36 0.58 -65.73
CA ASN A 838 38.74 1.83 -66.39
C ASN A 838 37.82 2.18 -67.57
N VAL A 839 37.41 1.17 -68.35
CA VAL A 839 36.47 1.35 -69.47
C VAL A 839 35.07 1.73 -68.98
N ILE A 840 34.59 1.11 -67.89
CA ILE A 840 33.30 1.48 -67.28
C ILE A 840 33.34 2.90 -66.71
N ALA A 841 34.47 3.32 -66.14
CA ALA A 841 34.66 4.68 -65.63
C ALA A 841 34.70 5.73 -66.76
N GLU A 842 35.38 5.45 -67.88
CA GLU A 842 35.37 6.34 -69.05
C GLU A 842 33.95 6.45 -69.64
N ILE A 843 33.22 5.34 -69.79
CA ILE A 843 31.85 5.37 -70.35
C ILE A 843 30.91 6.23 -69.50
N LYS A 844 31.02 6.15 -68.16
CA LYS A 844 30.18 6.98 -67.26
C LYS A 844 30.48 8.47 -67.34
N ASN A 845 31.66 8.85 -67.81
CA ASN A 845 32.11 10.24 -67.90
C ASN A 845 31.96 10.82 -69.32
N LEU A 846 31.42 10.06 -70.28
CA LEU A 846 31.13 10.58 -71.62
C LEU A 846 29.86 11.42 -71.62
N ASP A 847 29.98 12.65 -72.11
CA ASP A 847 28.85 13.52 -72.37
C ASP A 847 28.33 13.29 -73.79
N LEU A 848 27.26 12.50 -73.90
CA LEU A 848 26.71 12.07 -75.18
C LEU A 848 25.99 13.21 -75.93
N ASP A 849 25.62 14.29 -75.24
CA ASP A 849 24.88 15.40 -75.83
C ASP A 849 25.79 16.40 -76.57
N ASP A 850 27.10 16.39 -76.30
CA ASP A 850 28.09 17.29 -76.90
C ASP A 850 29.07 16.59 -77.86
N MET A 851 28.80 15.33 -78.20
CA MET A 851 29.62 14.53 -79.12
C MET A 851 28.99 14.42 -80.52
N THR A 852 29.78 14.64 -81.57
CA THR A 852 29.31 14.33 -82.93
C THR A 852 29.32 12.82 -83.16
N PRO A 853 28.48 12.28 -84.07
CA PRO A 853 28.40 10.83 -84.33
C PRO A 853 29.73 10.19 -84.73
N ARG A 854 30.65 10.98 -85.31
CA ARG A 854 31.98 10.53 -85.72
C ARG A 854 32.94 10.44 -84.54
N GLU A 855 32.82 11.32 -83.55
CA GLU A 855 33.59 11.30 -82.31
C GLU A 855 33.12 10.19 -81.38
N ALA A 856 31.80 9.95 -81.31
CA ALA A 856 31.24 8.83 -80.55
C ALA A 856 31.75 7.48 -81.08
N TYR A 857 31.81 7.31 -82.41
CA TYR A 857 32.35 6.10 -83.04
C TYR A 857 33.85 5.93 -82.79
N ALA A 858 34.63 7.01 -82.88
CA ALA A 858 36.07 6.97 -82.58
C ALA A 858 36.35 6.62 -81.11
N LYS A 859 35.55 7.15 -80.18
CA LYS A 859 35.67 6.84 -78.75
C LYS A 859 35.27 5.39 -78.44
N LEU A 860 34.29 4.83 -79.16
CA LEU A 860 33.94 3.42 -79.09
C LEU A 860 35.07 2.49 -79.59
N GLU A 861 35.83 2.88 -80.62
CA GLU A 861 37.01 2.12 -81.05
C GLU A 861 38.13 2.18 -80.00
N GLU A 862 38.33 3.32 -79.35
CA GLU A 862 39.31 3.49 -78.27
C GLU A 862 38.96 2.64 -77.05
N LEU A 863 37.70 2.66 -76.61
CA LEU A 863 37.21 1.84 -75.50
C LEU A 863 37.30 0.34 -75.80
N LYS A 864 37.13 -0.06 -77.07
CA LYS A 864 37.29 -1.44 -77.52
C LYS A 864 38.75 -1.90 -77.52
N ALA A 865 39.71 -0.98 -77.66
CA ALA A 865 41.14 -1.30 -77.59
C ALA A 865 41.67 -1.37 -76.14
N MET A 866 40.91 -0.83 -75.17
CA MET A 866 41.20 -0.90 -73.73
C MET A 866 40.61 -2.15 -73.05
N LEU A 867 39.79 -2.92 -73.78
CA LEU A 867 39.25 -4.24 -73.43
C LEU A 867 40.05 -5.32 -74.15
#